data_AF-A0A8B9FMM4-F1
#
_entry.id   AF-A0A8B9FMM4-F1
#
_cell.length_a   1.000
_cell.length_b   1.000
_cell.length_c   1.000
_cell.angle_alpha   90.00
_cell.angle_beta   90.00
_cell.angle_gamma   90.00
#
_symmetry.space_group_name_H-M   'P 1'
#
loop_
_entity.id
_entity.type
_entity.pdbx_description
1 polymer ?
#
loop_
_entity_poly.entity_id
_entity_poly.type
_entity_poly.pdbx_seq_one_letter_code
_entity_poly.pdbx_strand_id
1 'polypeptide(L)'
;MEGRGVENPVFEPPSPDAGRQRRGSSAKVDAGIPEQFGEGPCGWGCFAPKALQVCNNPEGFLAMYSLLAIFQGMVVNGLINISISTIEKRYELNSSLTGLISASYDISFCLLALFVSFFGERGHKPRWLAFSAFMLGLGSLIFSLPHFSSGKYHFGTKLEDTCQIPGTRSANFTCSASAMSSLSSYLYIFILGQLMLGVGGTPLYTLGTAFIDDSVAKHKSSLYIGIGYAMSLLGPAVGYVLGGQLLNIYIDIEIPESTEMDPDDPRWLGAWWIGFLVCFVAIWPLIIPFSCFPKYLPGTAKIQSEKVSETHDDGSEMLVEAQNIGKSFKDFPMALLILLKNPVLMSLIIASTSEALVATGFATFLPKLIENQFGKTSSFSATLAGLVLIPAAALGQVVSGILVSKCKMDCKSIIKFMIGTCSVALLLNTMFLFAKCGNEPFAGVSETYNGTGMLHNLTAPCNANCGCSRSMYYPVCGRDEVQYFSPCFAGCASLMYHNCSCIGKPERQTGLEDLFYEAVSGKCPTQCKLLPLFLTFFFFAVVFTFMAVTPTTVAILRLFRITESSYMLLCFLGTIPGPILFGVAIDNSCTLWDINDCNAKGACWVYDNERMAYLLMGISKKIFLITIIQNSFLFWFFFIVALYLLNFKGLAHISVLPASVCWQVKV
;
A
#
# COMPACT_ATOMS: atom_id res chain seq x y z
N MET A 1 -13.25 -43.57 102.53
CA MET A 1 -13.84 -44.30 101.40
C MET A 1 -13.89 -43.32 100.25
N GLU A 2 -12.77 -43.21 99.52
CA GLU A 2 -12.60 -43.77 98.16
C GLU A 2 -13.45 -43.00 97.14
N GLY A 3 -12.97 -42.44 96.03
CA GLY A 3 -11.67 -42.41 95.37
C GLY A 3 -11.87 -41.84 93.95
N ARG A 4 -10.85 -41.14 93.44
CA ARG A 4 -10.37 -41.02 92.03
C ARG A 4 -11.38 -40.91 90.86
N GLY A 5 -11.34 -39.75 90.20
CA GLY A 5 -10.67 -39.52 88.89
C GLY A 5 -10.92 -40.39 87.65
N VAL A 6 -11.27 -39.69 86.54
CA VAL A 6 -10.88 -39.87 85.11
C VAL A 6 -11.52 -41.03 84.32
N GLU A 7 -12.27 -40.69 83.25
CA GLU A 7 -11.97 -41.02 81.84
C GLU A 7 -12.97 -40.35 80.88
N ASN A 8 -12.51 -40.09 79.65
CA ASN A 8 -13.12 -39.28 78.60
C ASN A 8 -13.55 -40.22 77.42
N PRO A 9 -13.99 -39.67 76.28
CA PRO A 9 -15.26 -39.93 75.57
C PRO A 9 -15.24 -41.20 74.68
N VAL A 10 -16.36 -41.55 74.00
CA VAL A 10 -16.38 -42.10 72.61
C VAL A 10 -17.80 -42.50 72.17
N PHE A 11 -18.18 -41.96 71.01
CA PHE A 11 -18.96 -42.50 69.88
C PHE A 11 -20.01 -43.61 70.10
N GLU A 12 -21.23 -43.31 69.65
CA GLU A 12 -22.09 -44.29 68.98
C GLU A 12 -21.98 -44.15 67.44
N PRO A 13 -21.98 -45.27 66.69
CA PRO A 13 -21.59 -45.33 65.28
C PRO A 13 -22.74 -45.02 64.28
N PRO A 14 -22.46 -44.44 63.09
CA PRO A 14 -23.43 -44.29 62.00
C PRO A 14 -23.36 -45.46 61.01
N SER A 15 -24.51 -45.83 60.41
CA SER A 15 -24.57 -46.72 59.24
C SER A 15 -25.93 -46.56 58.51
N PRO A 16 -26.05 -46.89 57.21
CA PRO A 16 -25.30 -46.30 56.09
C PRO A 16 -26.21 -45.82 54.91
N ASP A 17 -25.65 -44.90 54.13
CA ASP A 17 -25.84 -44.56 52.70
C ASP A 17 -27.10 -44.96 51.89
N ALA A 18 -27.71 -43.97 51.20
CA ALA A 18 -27.42 -43.68 49.77
C ALA A 18 -28.28 -42.52 49.19
N GLY A 19 -27.66 -41.57 48.44
CA GLY A 19 -28.29 -41.03 47.21
C GLY A 19 -28.70 -39.54 47.07
N ARG A 20 -27.74 -38.61 47.14
CA ARG A 20 -27.49 -37.47 46.21
C ARG A 20 -28.67 -36.80 45.43
N GLN A 21 -28.97 -35.52 45.72
CA GLN A 21 -29.25 -34.47 44.71
C GLN A 21 -29.18 -33.03 45.29
N ARG A 22 -28.23 -32.22 44.81
CA ARG A 22 -28.11 -30.76 45.07
C ARG A 22 -28.86 -29.99 43.98
N ARG A 23 -29.68 -29.00 44.35
CA ARG A 23 -30.17 -27.94 43.45
C ARG A 23 -29.86 -26.57 44.07
N GLY A 24 -29.10 -25.77 43.34
CA GLY A 24 -28.63 -24.45 43.74
C GLY A 24 -29.64 -23.33 43.51
N SER A 25 -29.50 -22.28 44.31
CA SER A 25 -30.09 -20.96 44.11
C SER A 25 -28.93 -19.98 43.90
N SER A 26 -28.97 -19.29 42.76
CA SER A 26 -27.95 -18.39 42.23
C SER A 26 -27.92 -17.06 42.99
N ALA A 27 -26.84 -16.81 43.73
CA ALA A 27 -26.45 -15.46 44.12
C ALA A 27 -25.51 -14.91 43.04
N LYS A 28 -25.91 -13.83 42.36
CA LYS A 28 -25.04 -13.05 41.48
C LYS A 28 -23.94 -12.43 42.34
N VAL A 29 -22.72 -12.90 42.14
CA VAL A 29 -21.50 -12.24 42.62
C VAL A 29 -21.17 -11.17 41.58
N ASP A 30 -21.48 -9.91 41.89
CA ASP A 30 -20.87 -8.77 41.22
C ASP A 30 -19.39 -8.76 41.64
N ALA A 31 -18.54 -9.38 40.81
CA ALA A 31 -17.10 -9.28 40.94
C ALA A 31 -16.71 -7.83 40.63
N GLY A 32 -16.12 -7.15 41.61
CA GLY A 32 -15.65 -5.78 41.49
C GLY A 32 -14.76 -5.61 40.26
N ILE A 33 -15.19 -4.73 39.35
CA ILE A 33 -14.39 -4.27 38.22
C ILE A 33 -13.21 -3.50 38.79
N PRO A 34 -11.95 -3.80 38.46
CA PRO A 34 -10.82 -3.02 38.93
C PRO A 34 -10.94 -1.56 38.48
N GLU A 35 -10.75 -0.61 39.40
CA GLU A 35 -10.76 0.86 39.21
C GLU A 35 -9.73 1.39 38.16
N GLN A 36 -9.04 0.51 37.43
CA GLN A 36 -7.94 0.85 36.52
C GLN A 36 -8.39 1.44 35.18
N PHE A 37 -9.63 1.23 34.75
CA PHE A 37 -10.17 1.78 33.50
C PHE A 37 -11.13 2.92 33.80
N GLY A 38 -10.60 4.14 33.89
CA GLY A 38 -11.43 5.36 33.92
C GLY A 38 -12.16 5.55 32.59
N GLU A 39 -13.31 4.90 32.44
CA GLU A 39 -14.25 5.16 31.34
C GLU A 39 -14.84 6.56 31.53
N GLY A 40 -14.78 7.40 30.49
CA GLY A 40 -15.11 8.83 30.59
C GLY A 40 -16.12 9.31 29.56
N PRO A 41 -16.83 10.42 29.82
CA PRO A 41 -17.65 11.07 28.80
C PRO A 41 -16.77 11.69 27.70
N CYS A 42 -17.29 11.78 26.48
CA CYS A 42 -16.61 12.46 25.38
C CYS A 42 -16.59 13.98 25.61
N GLY A 43 -15.43 14.61 25.77
CA GLY A 43 -15.33 16.03 26.10
C GLY A 43 -13.96 16.49 26.60
N TRP A 44 -13.87 17.77 26.97
CA TRP A 44 -12.66 18.37 27.54
C TRP A 44 -12.85 18.68 29.03
N GLY A 45 -12.18 17.92 29.89
CA GLY A 45 -12.30 18.10 31.33
C GLY A 45 -13.77 18.00 31.77
N CYS A 46 -14.33 19.10 32.30
CA CYS A 46 -15.72 19.17 32.74
C CYS A 46 -16.72 19.48 31.61
N PHE A 47 -16.27 19.85 30.41
CA PHE A 47 -17.13 20.19 29.28
C PHE A 47 -17.40 18.97 28.41
N ALA A 48 -18.57 18.35 28.60
CA ALA A 48 -19.02 17.15 27.90
C ALA A 48 -20.41 17.37 27.27
N PRO A 49 -20.52 17.97 26.08
CA PRO A 49 -21.81 18.28 25.48
C PRO A 49 -22.56 17.01 25.04
N LYS A 50 -23.89 17.02 25.19
CA LYS A 50 -24.76 15.86 24.89
C LYS A 50 -24.68 15.41 23.43
N ALA A 51 -24.46 16.34 22.49
CA ALA A 51 -24.33 16.02 21.07
C ALA A 51 -23.09 15.14 20.77
N LEU A 52 -21.96 15.36 21.46
CA LEU A 52 -20.74 14.58 21.27
C LEU A 52 -20.82 13.19 21.90
N GLN A 53 -21.74 12.97 22.85
CA GLN A 53 -21.92 11.65 23.46
C GLN A 53 -22.52 10.62 22.50
N VAL A 54 -23.24 11.06 21.45
CA VAL A 54 -23.81 10.16 20.44
C VAL A 54 -22.71 9.38 19.70
N CYS A 55 -21.55 10.01 19.52
CA CYS A 55 -20.39 9.39 18.89
C CYS A 55 -19.46 8.66 19.89
N ASN A 56 -19.78 8.64 21.19
CA ASN A 56 -18.96 8.01 22.24
C ASN A 56 -19.14 6.48 22.28
N ASN A 57 -18.92 5.84 21.14
CA ASN A 57 -19.00 4.40 20.93
C ASN A 57 -17.96 3.97 19.86
N PRO A 58 -17.68 2.66 19.74
CA PRO A 58 -16.69 2.17 18.76
C PRO A 58 -17.04 2.53 17.32
N GLU A 59 -18.33 2.60 16.96
CA GLU A 59 -18.81 2.97 15.64
C GLU A 59 -18.48 4.44 15.29
N GLY A 60 -18.68 5.35 16.23
CA GLY A 60 -18.36 6.77 16.09
C GLY A 60 -16.85 7.01 16.00
N PHE A 61 -16.06 6.27 16.79
CA PHE A 61 -14.60 6.30 16.66
C PHE A 61 -14.16 5.77 15.30
N LEU A 62 -14.72 4.64 14.84
CA LEU A 62 -14.40 4.08 13.53
C LEU A 62 -14.72 5.07 12.40
N ALA A 63 -15.85 5.78 12.47
CA ALA A 63 -16.20 6.78 11.46
C ALA A 63 -15.15 7.90 11.35
N MET A 64 -14.70 8.44 12.49
CA MET A 64 -13.68 9.48 12.53
C MET A 64 -12.31 8.95 12.10
N TYR A 65 -11.96 7.74 12.53
CA TYR A 65 -10.75 7.02 12.12
C TYR A 65 -10.70 6.81 10.60
N SER A 66 -11.79 6.28 10.02
CA SER A 66 -11.92 6.05 8.59
C SER A 66 -11.83 7.35 7.79
N LEU A 67 -12.42 8.44 8.28
CA LEU A 67 -12.34 9.74 7.63
C LEU A 67 -10.89 10.26 7.60
N LEU A 68 -10.19 10.19 8.73
CA LEU A 68 -8.77 10.56 8.79
C LEU A 68 -7.90 9.67 7.90
N ALA A 69 -8.20 8.37 7.84
CA ALA A 69 -7.50 7.42 6.98
C ALA A 69 -7.72 7.68 5.48
N ILE A 70 -8.93 8.07 5.05
CA ILE A 70 -9.18 8.52 3.68
C ILE A 70 -8.31 9.72 3.36
N PHE A 71 -8.30 10.74 4.21
CA PHE A 71 -7.51 11.96 3.95
C PHE A 71 -6.00 11.67 3.92
N GLN A 72 -5.50 10.87 4.86
CA GLN A 72 -4.10 10.45 4.85
C GLN A 72 -3.74 9.73 3.55
N GLY A 73 -4.55 8.75 3.14
CA GLY A 73 -4.34 8.00 1.91
C GLY A 73 -4.47 8.87 0.65
N MET A 74 -5.42 9.80 0.64
CA MET A 74 -5.62 10.76 -0.46
C MET A 74 -4.40 11.66 -0.64
N VAL A 75 -3.83 12.21 0.43
CA VAL A 75 -2.65 13.06 0.35
C VAL A 75 -1.42 12.25 -0.06
N VAL A 76 -1.07 11.23 0.73
CA VAL A 76 0.23 10.54 0.60
C VAL A 76 0.30 9.66 -0.64
N ASN A 77 -0.75 8.87 -0.90
CA ASN A 77 -0.74 7.86 -1.96
C ASN A 77 -1.51 8.28 -3.22
N GLY A 78 -2.27 9.38 -3.18
CA GLY A 78 -3.02 9.91 -4.32
C GLY A 78 -2.40 11.19 -4.88
N LEU A 79 -2.61 12.31 -4.17
CA LEU A 79 -2.23 13.67 -4.60
C LEU A 79 -0.73 13.82 -4.82
N ILE A 80 0.12 13.27 -3.95
CA ILE A 80 1.57 13.35 -4.15
C ILE A 80 1.96 12.60 -5.43
N ASN A 81 1.54 11.34 -5.55
CA ASN A 81 1.91 10.48 -6.69
C ASN A 81 1.46 11.07 -8.04
N ILE A 82 0.24 11.61 -8.12
CA ILE A 82 -0.25 12.22 -9.37
C ILE A 82 0.45 13.56 -9.69
N SER A 83 0.96 14.26 -8.66
CA SER A 83 1.63 15.56 -8.83
C SER A 83 3.11 15.44 -9.18
N ILE A 84 3.73 14.26 -9.08
CA ILE A 84 5.19 14.06 -9.27
C ILE A 84 5.64 14.64 -10.62
N SER A 85 5.00 14.27 -11.72
CA SER A 85 5.41 14.71 -13.06
C SER A 85 5.36 16.23 -13.23
N THR A 86 4.38 16.88 -12.60
CA THR A 86 4.23 18.34 -12.63
C THR A 86 5.32 19.01 -11.77
N ILE A 87 5.65 18.42 -10.63
CA ILE A 87 6.73 18.88 -9.73
C ILE A 87 8.10 18.71 -10.39
N GLU A 88 8.37 17.57 -11.03
CA GLU A 88 9.60 17.31 -11.80
C GLU A 88 9.82 18.39 -12.86
N LYS A 89 8.79 18.64 -13.68
CA LYS A 89 8.84 19.66 -14.72
C LYS A 89 8.97 21.08 -14.17
N ARG A 90 8.24 21.42 -13.09
CA ARG A 90 8.26 22.78 -12.54
C ARG A 90 9.58 23.12 -11.87
N TYR A 91 10.12 22.20 -11.05
CA TYR A 91 11.28 22.42 -10.20
C TYR A 91 12.58 21.83 -10.73
N GLU A 92 12.55 21.34 -11.99
CA GLU A 92 13.72 20.76 -12.68
C GLU A 92 14.35 19.62 -11.86
N LEU A 93 13.50 18.78 -11.26
CA LEU A 93 13.93 17.66 -10.44
C LEU A 93 14.05 16.39 -11.27
N ASN A 94 15.13 15.64 -11.03
CA ASN A 94 15.29 14.30 -11.58
C ASN A 94 14.37 13.30 -10.86
N SER A 95 13.99 12.22 -11.54
CA SER A 95 13.11 11.20 -10.96
C SER A 95 13.68 10.49 -9.73
N SER A 96 15.01 10.45 -9.56
CA SER A 96 15.64 9.95 -8.34
C SER A 96 15.38 10.85 -7.13
N LEU A 97 15.35 12.17 -7.35
CA LEU A 97 15.11 13.18 -6.32
C LEU A 97 13.64 13.22 -5.91
N THR A 98 12.72 13.07 -6.86
CA THR A 98 11.28 12.93 -6.55
C THR A 98 10.93 11.57 -5.95
N GLY A 99 11.66 10.51 -6.33
CA GLY A 99 11.63 9.23 -5.62
C GLY A 99 12.03 9.37 -4.13
N LEU A 100 13.03 10.20 -3.83
CA LEU A 100 13.42 10.52 -2.45
C LEU A 100 12.32 11.26 -1.68
N ILE A 101 11.56 12.16 -2.34
CA ILE A 101 10.40 12.81 -1.74
C ILE A 101 9.36 11.77 -1.33
N SER A 102 9.00 10.83 -2.22
CA SER A 102 8.04 9.76 -1.90
C SER A 102 8.52 8.87 -0.76
N ALA A 103 9.79 8.46 -0.78
CA ALA A 103 10.38 7.59 0.24
C ALA A 103 10.50 8.25 1.62
N SER A 104 10.52 9.59 1.69
CA SER A 104 10.67 10.32 2.96
C SER A 104 9.52 10.06 3.94
N TYR A 105 8.30 9.85 3.43
CA TYR A 105 7.16 9.42 4.25
C TYR A 105 7.45 8.10 4.96
N ASP A 106 7.88 7.08 4.21
CA ASP A 106 8.16 5.76 4.73
C ASP A 106 9.33 5.78 5.71
N ILE A 107 10.38 6.57 5.42
CA ILE A 107 11.52 6.76 6.33
C ILE A 107 11.03 7.30 7.68
N SER A 108 10.24 8.37 7.69
CA SER A 108 9.71 8.92 8.93
C SER A 108 8.78 7.95 9.64
N PHE A 109 7.90 7.27 8.89
CA PHE A 109 6.96 6.29 9.44
C PHE A 109 7.71 5.15 10.14
N CYS A 110 8.75 4.61 9.50
CA CYS A 110 9.58 3.53 10.05
C CYS A 110 10.30 3.95 11.34
N LEU A 111 10.97 5.10 11.32
CA LEU A 111 11.77 5.58 12.43
C LEU A 111 10.90 5.86 13.66
N LEU A 112 9.68 6.36 13.44
CA LEU A 112 8.78 6.75 14.52
C LEU A 112 7.83 5.64 14.96
N ALA A 113 7.62 4.58 14.16
CA ALA A 113 6.74 3.46 14.51
C ALA A 113 7.04 2.91 15.90
N LEU A 114 8.29 2.55 16.16
CA LEU A 114 8.73 2.01 17.44
C LEU A 114 8.57 2.99 18.62
N PHE A 115 8.82 4.28 18.37
CA PHE A 115 8.73 5.30 19.41
C PHE A 115 7.27 5.59 19.77
N VAL A 116 6.45 5.80 18.74
CA VAL A 116 5.05 6.20 18.89
C VAL A 116 4.25 5.11 19.54
N SER A 117 4.42 3.84 19.18
CA SER A 117 3.63 2.82 19.84
C SER A 117 4.17 2.50 21.26
N PHE A 118 5.47 2.54 21.55
CA PHE A 118 5.99 2.35 22.93
C PHE A 118 5.45 3.40 23.92
N PHE A 119 5.52 4.68 23.55
CA PHE A 119 5.02 5.78 24.39
C PHE A 119 3.50 5.98 24.26
N GLY A 120 2.97 5.77 23.07
CA GLY A 120 1.57 6.02 22.75
C GLY A 120 0.63 4.93 23.27
N GLU A 121 1.04 3.66 23.33
CA GLU A 121 0.22 2.57 23.86
C GLU A 121 -0.15 2.80 25.33
N ARG A 122 0.76 3.40 26.12
CA ARG A 122 0.55 3.73 27.54
C ARG A 122 -0.20 5.05 27.75
N GLY A 123 -0.10 5.92 26.75
CA GLY A 123 -0.69 7.23 26.74
C GLY A 123 -2.20 7.23 26.47
N HIS A 124 -2.71 8.40 26.13
CA HIS A 124 -4.10 8.59 25.78
C HIS A 124 -4.26 8.44 24.25
N LYS A 125 -4.50 7.22 23.76
CA LYS A 125 -4.46 6.88 22.31
C LYS A 125 -5.24 7.85 21.41
N PRO A 126 -6.49 8.26 21.72
CA PRO A 126 -7.19 9.26 20.89
C PRO A 126 -6.50 10.63 20.80
N ARG A 127 -5.78 11.08 21.83
CA ARG A 127 -5.03 12.35 21.79
C ARG A 127 -3.80 12.25 20.87
N TRP A 128 -3.19 11.07 20.76
CA TRP A 128 -2.17 10.83 19.74
C TRP A 128 -2.74 10.85 18.32
N LEU A 129 -4.02 10.48 18.13
CA LEU A 129 -4.71 10.68 16.85
C LEU A 129 -5.08 12.15 16.58
N ALA A 130 -5.33 12.95 17.62
CA ALA A 130 -5.44 14.39 17.44
C ALA A 130 -4.11 15.00 16.96
N PHE A 131 -2.99 14.56 17.54
CA PHE A 131 -1.65 14.91 17.05
C PHE A 131 -1.39 14.41 15.62
N SER A 132 -1.84 13.21 15.28
CA SER A 132 -1.83 12.65 13.92
C SER A 132 -2.50 13.60 12.92
N ALA A 133 -3.75 14.00 13.19
CA ALA A 133 -4.50 14.90 12.33
C ALA A 133 -3.82 16.27 12.18
N PHE A 134 -3.27 16.82 13.28
CA PHE A 134 -2.51 18.06 13.22
C PHE A 134 -1.30 17.95 12.28
N MET A 135 -0.47 16.91 12.44
CA MET A 135 0.73 16.69 11.63
C MET A 135 0.41 16.39 10.17
N LEU A 136 -0.66 15.63 9.88
CA LEU A 136 -1.12 15.37 8.52
C LEU A 136 -1.58 16.65 7.80
N GLY A 137 -2.32 17.52 8.49
CA GLY A 137 -2.70 18.82 7.95
C GLY A 137 -1.48 19.74 7.76
N LEU A 138 -0.58 19.80 8.74
CA LEU A 138 0.64 20.61 8.65
C LEU A 138 1.54 20.16 7.49
N GLY A 139 1.74 18.85 7.33
CA GLY A 139 2.49 18.28 6.21
C GLY A 139 1.87 18.63 4.86
N SER A 140 0.55 18.55 4.74
CA SER A 140 -0.19 18.96 3.52
C SER A 140 0.02 20.45 3.20
N LEU A 141 -0.06 21.31 4.21
CA LEU A 141 0.19 22.74 4.06
C LEU A 141 1.63 23.00 3.59
N ILE A 142 2.62 22.41 4.27
CA ILE A 142 4.05 22.56 3.92
C ILE A 142 4.32 22.09 2.49
N PHE A 143 3.72 20.98 2.07
CA PHE A 143 3.89 20.44 0.73
C PHE A 143 3.37 21.39 -0.36
N SER A 144 2.36 22.22 -0.06
CA SER A 144 1.83 23.22 -0.99
C SER A 144 2.65 24.52 -1.06
N LEU A 145 3.49 24.82 -0.07
CA LEU A 145 4.23 26.09 0.05
C LEU A 145 5.15 26.43 -1.14
N PRO A 146 5.84 25.48 -1.80
CA PRO A 146 6.71 25.79 -2.92
C PRO A 146 6.02 26.55 -4.04
N HIS A 147 4.73 26.29 -4.32
CA HIS A 147 4.00 27.02 -5.35
C HIS A 147 3.93 28.52 -5.06
N PHE A 148 3.59 28.90 -3.83
CA PHE A 148 3.45 30.30 -3.42
C PHE A 148 4.78 31.06 -3.31
N SER A 149 5.89 30.33 -3.22
CA SER A 149 7.21 30.91 -2.94
C SER A 149 8.17 30.85 -4.13
N SER A 150 7.86 30.09 -5.20
CA SER A 150 8.73 29.90 -6.37
C SER A 150 8.49 30.87 -7.54
N GLY A 151 7.48 31.75 -7.45
CA GLY A 151 7.11 32.69 -8.51
C GLY A 151 6.33 32.06 -9.68
N LYS A 152 5.96 32.88 -10.67
CA LYS A 152 5.15 32.46 -11.84
C LYS A 152 5.92 31.52 -12.78
N TYR A 153 5.19 30.64 -13.48
CA TYR A 153 5.79 29.72 -14.45
C TYR A 153 5.90 30.36 -15.84
N HIS A 154 7.02 30.13 -16.53
CA HIS A 154 7.26 30.59 -17.91
C HIS A 154 7.51 29.38 -18.83
N PHE A 155 6.76 29.27 -19.92
CA PHE A 155 6.82 28.13 -20.84
C PHE A 155 7.85 28.33 -21.98
N GLY A 156 8.50 27.23 -22.40
CA GLY A 156 9.48 27.21 -23.51
C GLY A 156 8.85 27.12 -24.92
N THR A 157 9.68 27.18 -25.97
CA THR A 157 9.25 27.02 -27.39
C THR A 157 9.05 25.56 -27.80
N LYS A 158 8.04 25.26 -28.63
CA LYS A 158 7.74 23.91 -29.16
C LYS A 158 8.84 23.46 -30.14
N LEU A 159 9.38 22.25 -29.98
CA LEU A 159 10.41 21.67 -30.85
C LEU A 159 9.75 20.76 -31.91
N GLU A 160 10.20 20.82 -33.17
CA GLU A 160 9.70 20.02 -34.30
C GLU A 160 10.70 18.89 -34.66
N ASP A 161 10.26 17.63 -34.71
CA ASP A 161 11.10 16.43 -35.00
C ASP A 161 10.62 15.70 -36.28
N THR A 162 10.81 16.32 -37.46
CA THR A 162 10.46 15.78 -38.79
C THR A 162 11.68 15.58 -39.67
N CYS A 163 11.64 14.66 -40.64
CA CYS A 163 12.75 14.43 -41.58
C CYS A 163 12.86 15.61 -42.57
N GLN A 164 13.77 16.54 -42.29
CA GLN A 164 14.12 17.63 -43.21
C GLN A 164 15.35 17.24 -44.05
N ILE A 165 15.22 17.32 -45.37
CA ILE A 165 16.31 17.15 -46.35
C ILE A 165 17.27 18.37 -46.20
N PRO A 166 18.61 18.22 -46.26
CA PRO A 166 19.52 18.88 -45.31
C PRO A 166 19.69 20.39 -45.50
N GLY A 167 19.78 21.12 -44.38
CA GLY A 167 20.16 22.54 -44.39
C GLY A 167 20.14 23.26 -43.05
N THR A 168 19.45 22.79 -42.01
CA THR A 168 19.33 23.57 -40.77
C THR A 168 19.24 22.71 -39.52
N ARG A 169 20.21 22.93 -38.63
CA ARG A 169 20.34 22.49 -37.23
C ARG A 169 20.95 21.12 -36.98
N SER A 170 22.27 21.05 -37.11
CA SER A 170 23.07 20.34 -36.10
C SER A 170 23.02 21.16 -34.81
N ALA A 171 22.14 20.82 -33.87
CA ALA A 171 22.23 21.36 -32.53
C ALA A 171 23.48 20.74 -31.88
N ASN A 172 24.57 21.51 -31.79
CA ASN A 172 25.73 21.12 -31.00
C ASN A 172 25.31 21.11 -29.53
N PHE A 173 24.86 19.96 -29.04
CA PHE A 173 24.46 19.78 -27.66
C PHE A 173 25.72 19.66 -26.80
N THR A 174 26.10 20.74 -26.13
CA THR A 174 27.17 20.71 -25.13
C THR A 174 26.62 20.17 -23.83
N CYS A 175 27.06 18.97 -23.42
CA CYS A 175 26.74 18.38 -22.13
C CYS A 175 27.41 19.18 -20.99
N SER A 176 26.73 20.20 -20.47
CA SER A 176 27.11 20.82 -19.20
C SER A 176 26.47 20.02 -18.06
N ALA A 177 27.29 19.58 -17.09
CA ALA A 177 26.77 19.14 -15.80
C ALA A 177 26.05 20.35 -15.18
N SER A 178 24.71 20.30 -15.17
CA SER A 178 23.88 21.40 -14.72
C SER A 178 24.23 21.76 -13.27
N ALA A 179 24.72 22.98 -13.07
CA ALA A 179 24.72 23.60 -11.75
C ALA A 179 23.27 23.58 -11.24
N MET A 180 23.04 23.02 -10.05
CA MET A 180 21.69 22.93 -9.48
C MET A 180 21.02 24.31 -9.52
N SER A 181 19.89 24.41 -10.23
CA SER A 181 19.16 25.67 -10.29
C SER A 181 18.62 26.03 -8.90
N SER A 182 18.45 27.32 -8.62
CA SER A 182 17.89 27.80 -7.33
C SER A 182 16.52 27.19 -7.02
N LEU A 183 15.80 26.75 -8.06
CA LEU A 183 14.49 26.13 -7.97
C LEU A 183 14.56 24.65 -7.50
N SER A 184 15.68 23.97 -7.71
CA SER A 184 15.92 22.63 -7.19
C SER A 184 15.99 22.60 -5.64
N SER A 185 16.31 23.72 -5.00
CA SER A 185 16.35 23.84 -3.53
C SER A 185 14.99 23.64 -2.84
N TYR A 186 13.86 23.78 -3.55
CA TYR A 186 12.53 23.50 -2.99
C TYR A 186 12.30 22.01 -2.69
N LEU A 187 13.17 21.12 -3.19
CA LEU A 187 13.21 19.71 -2.82
C LEU A 187 13.16 19.49 -1.30
N TYR A 188 13.92 20.28 -0.53
CA TYR A 188 13.97 20.13 0.93
C TYR A 188 12.63 20.44 1.61
N ILE A 189 11.82 21.34 1.03
CA ILE A 189 10.48 21.66 1.53
C ILE A 189 9.52 20.49 1.27
N PHE A 190 9.59 19.88 0.09
CA PHE A 190 8.80 18.68 -0.21
C PHE A 190 9.16 17.50 0.69
N ILE A 191 10.46 17.29 0.94
CA ILE A 191 10.94 16.27 1.89
C ILE A 191 10.41 16.56 3.29
N LEU A 192 10.50 17.81 3.76
CA LEU A 192 9.98 18.20 5.08
C LEU A 192 8.46 17.94 5.19
N GLY A 193 7.69 18.27 4.15
CA GLY A 193 6.26 17.98 4.09
C GLY A 193 5.98 16.47 4.23
N GLN A 194 6.70 15.63 3.48
CA GLN A 194 6.56 14.17 3.54
C GLN A 194 6.98 13.56 4.88
N LEU A 195 8.04 14.09 5.50
CA LEU A 195 8.43 13.68 6.85
C LEU A 195 7.31 13.99 7.85
N MET A 196 6.71 15.18 7.82
CA MET A 196 5.59 15.55 8.70
C MET A 196 4.35 14.67 8.45
N LEU A 197 4.04 14.36 7.19
CA LEU A 197 2.99 13.41 6.83
C LEU A 197 3.29 12.01 7.42
N GLY A 198 4.55 11.56 7.38
CA GLY A 198 4.99 10.31 7.99
C GLY A 198 4.82 10.29 9.50
N VAL A 199 5.23 11.37 10.20
CA VAL A 199 5.01 11.56 11.65
C VAL A 199 3.52 11.44 11.99
N GLY A 200 2.65 12.05 11.18
CA GLY A 200 1.21 11.97 11.36
C GLY A 200 0.62 10.59 11.05
N GLY A 201 1.12 9.91 10.01
CA GLY A 201 0.66 8.59 9.59
C GLY A 201 0.96 7.49 10.61
N THR A 202 2.07 7.58 11.35
CA THR A 202 2.45 6.55 12.34
C THR A 202 1.37 6.25 13.39
N PRO A 203 0.96 7.19 14.26
CA PRO A 203 -0.06 6.94 15.28
C PRO A 203 -1.42 6.51 14.70
N LEU A 204 -1.74 6.89 13.47
CA LEU A 204 -2.96 6.47 12.79
C LEU A 204 -2.98 4.95 12.60
N TYR A 205 -1.92 4.37 12.02
CA TYR A 205 -1.89 2.93 11.74
C TYR A 205 -1.50 2.08 12.95
N THR A 206 -0.71 2.60 13.89
CA THR A 206 -0.31 1.85 15.08
C THR A 206 -1.33 1.96 16.22
N LEU A 207 -1.56 3.18 16.72
CA LEU A 207 -2.41 3.41 17.90
C LEU A 207 -3.89 3.38 17.58
N GLY A 208 -4.29 3.84 16.39
CA GLY A 208 -5.69 3.83 15.97
C GLY A 208 -6.25 2.41 15.84
N THR A 209 -5.49 1.50 15.23
CA THR A 209 -5.87 0.09 15.11
C THR A 209 -5.89 -0.60 16.47
N ALA A 210 -4.89 -0.33 17.32
CA ALA A 210 -4.84 -0.84 18.69
C ALA A 210 -6.03 -0.36 19.54
N PHE A 211 -6.46 0.91 19.38
CA PHE A 211 -7.61 1.44 20.10
C PHE A 211 -8.93 0.78 19.65
N ILE A 212 -9.08 0.50 18.35
CA ILE A 212 -10.22 -0.25 17.82
C ILE A 212 -10.26 -1.66 18.39
N ASP A 213 -9.11 -2.37 18.41
CA ASP A 213 -9.05 -3.71 18.98
C ASP A 213 -9.44 -3.70 20.46
N ASP A 214 -8.88 -2.76 21.24
CA ASP A 214 -9.15 -2.65 22.68
C ASP A 214 -10.63 -2.37 22.98
N SER A 215 -11.30 -1.59 22.14
CA SER A 215 -12.65 -1.07 22.40
C SER A 215 -13.77 -1.99 21.90
N VAL A 216 -13.45 -3.05 21.16
CA VAL A 216 -14.43 -3.93 20.51
C VAL A 216 -14.23 -5.38 20.94
N ALA A 217 -15.33 -6.14 21.03
CA ALA A 217 -15.27 -7.56 21.34
C ALA A 217 -14.33 -8.33 20.38
N LYS A 218 -13.61 -9.34 20.89
CA LYS A 218 -12.58 -10.13 20.19
C LYS A 218 -12.96 -10.57 18.77
N HIS A 219 -14.20 -11.02 18.59
CA HIS A 219 -14.71 -11.47 17.29
C HIS A 219 -15.14 -10.32 16.38
N LYS A 220 -15.51 -9.15 16.89
CA LYS A 220 -15.91 -8.00 16.07
C LYS A 220 -14.73 -7.10 15.69
N SER A 221 -13.61 -7.17 16.41
CA SER A 221 -12.40 -6.38 16.12
C SER A 221 -11.93 -6.50 14.67
N SER A 222 -11.88 -7.72 14.11
CA SER A 222 -11.46 -7.95 12.72
C SER A 222 -12.31 -7.22 11.68
N LEU A 223 -13.62 -7.08 11.93
CA LEU A 223 -14.52 -6.35 11.05
C LEU A 223 -14.18 -4.85 11.05
N TYR A 224 -13.98 -4.27 12.24
CA TYR A 224 -13.70 -2.85 12.38
C TYR A 224 -12.32 -2.48 11.79
N ILE A 225 -11.31 -3.30 12.05
CA ILE A 225 -9.96 -3.13 11.46
C ILE A 225 -10.04 -3.26 9.93
N GLY A 226 -10.76 -4.26 9.42
CA GLY A 226 -10.96 -4.46 7.98
C GLY A 226 -11.64 -3.27 7.31
N ILE A 227 -12.68 -2.68 7.94
CA ILE A 227 -13.31 -1.44 7.46
C ILE A 227 -12.31 -0.27 7.49
N GLY A 228 -11.57 -0.12 8.59
CA GLY A 228 -10.54 0.93 8.72
C GLY A 228 -9.52 0.92 7.59
N TYR A 229 -8.94 -0.25 7.30
CA TYR A 229 -7.98 -0.43 6.19
C TYR A 229 -8.61 -0.32 4.80
N ALA A 230 -9.86 -0.75 4.62
CA ALA A 230 -10.56 -0.53 3.36
C ALA A 230 -10.77 0.96 3.06
N MET A 231 -11.07 1.76 4.09
CA MET A 231 -11.24 3.20 3.96
C MET A 231 -9.91 3.93 3.71
N SER A 232 -8.78 3.43 4.24
CA SER A 232 -7.47 3.98 3.88
C SER A 232 -7.09 3.72 2.43
N LEU A 233 -7.51 2.58 1.85
CA LEU A 233 -7.33 2.26 0.44
C LEU A 233 -8.23 3.10 -0.49
N LEU A 234 -9.40 3.51 -0.02
CA LEU A 234 -10.28 4.42 -0.76
C LEU A 234 -9.67 5.82 -0.93
N GLY A 235 -8.89 6.28 0.05
CA GLY A 235 -8.17 7.56 0.01
C GLY A 235 -7.40 7.83 -1.29
N PRO A 236 -6.43 6.98 -1.68
CA PRO A 236 -5.68 7.13 -2.92
C PRO A 236 -6.59 7.27 -4.16
N ALA A 237 -7.69 6.50 -4.26
CA ALA A 237 -8.61 6.60 -5.40
C ALA A 237 -9.22 8.00 -5.50
N VAL A 238 -9.72 8.52 -4.38
CA VAL A 238 -10.25 9.88 -4.30
C VAL A 238 -9.17 10.89 -4.69
N GLY A 239 -7.93 10.70 -4.21
CA GLY A 239 -6.79 11.56 -4.54
C GLY A 239 -6.39 11.57 -6.00
N TYR A 240 -6.34 10.41 -6.67
CA TYR A 240 -6.04 10.33 -8.10
C TYR A 240 -7.15 10.98 -8.95
N VAL A 241 -8.42 10.72 -8.62
CA VAL A 241 -9.54 11.32 -9.36
C VAL A 241 -9.58 12.83 -9.16
N LEU A 242 -9.55 13.30 -7.91
CA LEU A 242 -9.57 14.72 -7.59
C LEU A 242 -8.34 15.43 -8.14
N GLY A 243 -7.15 14.87 -7.91
CA GLY A 243 -5.89 15.40 -8.42
C GLY A 243 -5.86 15.47 -9.95
N GLY A 244 -6.41 14.47 -10.64
CA GLY A 244 -6.45 14.44 -12.11
C GLY A 244 -7.30 15.57 -12.68
N GLN A 245 -8.44 15.85 -12.04
CA GLN A 245 -9.27 17.01 -12.41
C GLN A 245 -8.57 18.34 -12.11
N LEU A 246 -7.86 18.43 -10.98
CA LEU A 246 -7.11 19.64 -10.62
C LEU A 246 -5.93 19.90 -11.56
N LEU A 247 -5.35 18.86 -12.19
CA LEU A 247 -4.28 19.01 -13.16
C LEU A 247 -4.75 19.58 -14.52
N ASN A 248 -6.05 19.50 -14.83
CA ASN A 248 -6.64 20.15 -16.01
C ASN A 248 -6.82 21.67 -15.83
N ILE A 249 -6.57 22.19 -14.62
CA ILE A 249 -6.55 23.62 -14.33
C ILE A 249 -5.10 24.07 -14.40
N TYR A 250 -4.82 25.18 -15.09
CA TYR A 250 -3.46 25.69 -15.23
C TYR A 250 -2.88 26.11 -13.88
N ILE A 251 -1.57 25.93 -13.71
CA ILE A 251 -0.86 26.14 -12.46
C ILE A 251 -1.03 27.55 -11.87
N ASP A 252 -1.06 28.58 -12.72
CA ASP A 252 -1.26 29.98 -12.35
C ASP A 252 -2.67 30.43 -12.75
N ILE A 253 -3.59 30.63 -11.79
CA ILE A 253 -5.01 30.91 -12.05
C ILE A 253 -5.22 32.19 -12.90
N GLU A 254 -4.26 33.12 -12.90
CA GLU A 254 -4.25 34.33 -13.73
C GLU A 254 -3.47 34.11 -15.03
N ILE A 255 -4.09 33.54 -16.06
CA ILE A 255 -3.54 33.56 -17.42
C ILE A 255 -4.10 34.78 -18.16
N PRO A 256 -3.28 35.59 -18.86
CA PRO A 256 -3.77 36.56 -19.84
C PRO A 256 -4.56 35.84 -20.95
N GLU A 257 -5.76 36.32 -21.28
CA GLU A 257 -6.72 35.75 -22.26
C GLU A 257 -6.15 35.46 -23.67
N SER A 258 -4.90 35.78 -23.97
CA SER A 258 -4.29 35.69 -25.31
C SER A 258 -3.65 34.35 -25.67
N THR A 259 -3.79 33.30 -24.86
CA THR A 259 -3.13 32.01 -25.11
C THR A 259 -4.06 30.84 -24.77
N GLU A 260 -4.86 30.42 -25.74
CA GLU A 260 -5.57 29.13 -25.71
C GLU A 260 -4.54 27.99 -25.77
N MET A 261 -4.05 27.56 -24.61
CA MET A 261 -3.20 26.37 -24.48
C MET A 261 -4.06 25.18 -24.05
N ASP A 262 -3.97 24.09 -24.79
CA ASP A 262 -4.61 22.82 -24.51
C ASP A 262 -3.89 22.11 -23.33
N PRO A 263 -4.60 21.48 -22.37
CA PRO A 263 -4.03 20.57 -21.38
C PRO A 263 -3.12 19.47 -21.95
N ASP A 264 -3.29 19.10 -23.22
CA ASP A 264 -2.45 18.12 -23.92
C ASP A 264 -1.07 18.69 -24.37
N ASP A 265 -0.82 20.00 -24.23
CA ASP A 265 0.48 20.59 -24.53
C ASP A 265 1.54 20.09 -23.51
N PRO A 266 2.70 19.58 -23.94
CA PRO A 266 3.74 19.07 -23.03
C PRO A 266 4.28 20.12 -22.04
N ARG A 267 4.07 21.41 -22.32
CA ARG A 267 4.44 22.55 -21.47
C ARG A 267 3.38 22.87 -20.40
N TRP A 268 2.22 22.24 -20.46
CA TRP A 268 1.16 22.42 -19.48
C TRP A 268 1.61 21.89 -18.11
N LEU A 269 1.36 22.70 -17.07
CA LEU A 269 1.52 22.32 -15.68
C LEU A 269 0.20 22.57 -14.97
N GLY A 270 -0.30 21.53 -14.29
CA GLY A 270 -1.57 21.57 -13.59
C GLY A 270 -1.49 22.19 -12.20
N ALA A 271 -2.62 22.63 -11.64
CA ALA A 271 -2.75 23.25 -10.32
C ALA A 271 -2.68 22.24 -9.16
N TRP A 272 -1.57 21.52 -9.07
CA TRP A 272 -1.33 20.43 -8.09
C TRP A 272 -1.49 20.85 -6.62
N TRP A 273 -1.20 22.10 -6.28
CA TRP A 273 -1.20 22.62 -4.90
C TRP A 273 -2.61 22.72 -4.27
N ILE A 274 -3.66 22.87 -5.08
CA ILE A 274 -5.04 23.09 -4.60
C ILE A 274 -5.51 21.90 -3.77
N GLY A 275 -5.24 20.68 -4.22
CA GLY A 275 -5.66 19.46 -3.54
C GLY A 275 -5.11 19.36 -2.12
N PHE A 276 -3.85 19.78 -1.92
CA PHE A 276 -3.21 19.79 -0.62
C PHE A 276 -3.83 20.79 0.35
N LEU A 277 -4.23 21.98 -0.13
CA LEU A 277 -4.93 22.96 0.70
C LEU A 277 -6.33 22.50 1.10
N VAL A 278 -7.06 21.87 0.17
CA VAL A 278 -8.37 21.28 0.49
C VAL A 278 -8.23 20.21 1.58
N CYS A 279 -7.21 19.35 1.47
CA CYS A 279 -6.91 18.35 2.50
C CYS A 279 -6.54 18.99 3.84
N PHE A 280 -5.71 20.03 3.84
CA PHE A 280 -5.36 20.77 5.06
C PHE A 280 -6.61 21.30 5.78
N VAL A 281 -7.50 22.00 5.05
CA VAL A 281 -8.74 22.56 5.60
C VAL A 281 -9.69 21.47 6.09
N ALA A 282 -9.70 20.29 5.46
CA ALA A 282 -10.58 19.19 5.83
C ALA A 282 -10.05 18.32 6.99
N ILE A 283 -8.73 18.15 7.12
CA ILE A 283 -8.10 17.32 8.15
C ILE A 283 -8.11 18.02 9.51
N TRP A 284 -7.80 19.32 9.58
CA TRP A 284 -7.68 20.04 10.84
C TRP A 284 -8.94 20.04 11.72
N PRO A 285 -10.16 20.12 11.18
CA PRO A 285 -11.38 19.93 11.96
C PRO A 285 -11.44 18.59 12.71
N LEU A 286 -10.75 17.53 12.23
CA LEU A 286 -10.71 16.22 12.89
C LEU A 286 -9.90 16.21 14.19
N ILE A 287 -9.06 17.22 14.44
CA ILE A 287 -8.35 17.38 15.72
C ILE A 287 -9.35 17.44 16.87
N ILE A 288 -10.48 18.13 16.67
CA ILE A 288 -11.54 18.31 17.67
C ILE A 288 -12.11 16.97 18.14
N PRO A 289 -12.75 16.14 17.29
CA PRO A 289 -13.35 14.88 17.74
C PRO A 289 -12.33 13.93 18.37
N PHE A 290 -11.11 13.82 17.82
CA PHE A 290 -10.06 12.97 18.43
C PHE A 290 -9.59 13.46 19.80
N SER A 291 -9.58 14.78 20.01
CA SER A 291 -9.25 15.35 21.32
C SER A 291 -10.35 15.16 22.37
N CYS A 292 -11.61 14.98 21.94
CA CYS A 292 -12.77 14.78 22.81
C CYS A 292 -12.95 13.32 23.26
N PHE A 293 -12.56 12.34 22.44
CA PHE A 293 -12.73 10.92 22.80
C PHE A 293 -12.02 10.59 24.12
N PRO A 294 -12.65 9.80 25.02
CA PRO A 294 -12.06 9.41 26.29
C PRO A 294 -10.91 8.40 26.11
N LYS A 295 -10.10 8.19 27.17
CA LYS A 295 -8.98 7.23 27.12
C LYS A 295 -9.44 5.80 26.84
N TYR A 296 -10.61 5.45 27.37
CA TYR A 296 -11.30 4.18 27.15
C TYR A 296 -12.76 4.46 26.85
N LEU A 297 -13.31 3.83 25.81
CA LEU A 297 -14.72 3.96 25.47
C LEU A 297 -15.60 3.25 26.52
N PRO A 298 -16.87 3.66 26.69
CA PRO A 298 -17.80 2.98 27.58
C PRO A 298 -17.91 1.48 27.27
N GLY A 299 -17.77 0.63 28.30
CA GLY A 299 -17.80 -0.83 28.17
C GLY A 299 -16.46 -1.50 27.80
N THR A 300 -15.40 -0.71 27.57
CA THR A 300 -14.06 -1.23 27.28
C THR A 300 -13.50 -2.04 28.46
N ALA A 301 -13.74 -1.62 29.70
CA ALA A 301 -13.25 -2.32 30.89
C ALA A 301 -13.78 -3.76 30.96
N LYS A 302 -15.07 -3.94 30.64
CA LYS A 302 -15.71 -5.25 30.59
C LYS A 302 -15.11 -6.12 29.48
N ILE A 303 -14.93 -5.55 28.28
CA ILE A 303 -14.35 -6.26 27.12
C ILE A 303 -12.90 -6.70 27.44
N GLN A 304 -12.11 -5.83 28.05
CA GLN A 304 -10.73 -6.18 28.43
C GLN A 304 -10.70 -7.23 29.54
N SER A 305 -11.57 -7.15 30.54
CA SER A 305 -11.65 -8.18 31.57
C SER A 305 -12.04 -9.55 31.00
N GLU A 306 -12.91 -9.60 29.99
CA GLU A 306 -13.26 -10.84 29.28
C GLU A 306 -12.04 -11.39 28.51
N LYS A 307 -11.33 -10.54 27.76
CA LYS A 307 -10.09 -10.92 27.06
C LYS A 307 -9.00 -11.43 28.02
N VAL A 308 -8.86 -10.80 29.19
CA VAL A 308 -7.87 -11.14 30.24
C VAL A 308 -8.27 -12.41 30.99
N SER A 309 -9.56 -12.62 31.26
CA SER A 309 -10.05 -13.87 31.89
C SER A 309 -9.86 -15.11 31.01
N GLU A 310 -9.86 -14.94 29.67
CA GLU A 310 -9.48 -16.00 28.74
C GLU A 310 -7.96 -16.27 28.71
N THR A 311 -7.13 -15.33 29.19
CA THR A 311 -5.65 -15.43 29.21
C THR A 311 -5.08 -15.77 30.59
N HIS A 312 -5.80 -15.57 31.70
CA HIS A 312 -5.37 -15.94 33.05
C HIS A 312 -5.39 -17.46 33.36
N ASP A 313 -5.83 -18.30 32.41
CA ASP A 313 -5.59 -19.75 32.47
C ASP A 313 -4.16 -20.11 31.98
N ASP A 314 -3.41 -19.12 31.50
CA ASP A 314 -2.10 -19.27 30.88
C ASP A 314 -1.06 -18.33 31.51
N GLY A 315 -0.05 -18.91 32.16
CA GLY A 315 1.09 -18.23 32.81
C GLY A 315 2.01 -17.38 31.91
N SER A 316 1.51 -16.86 30.79
CA SER A 316 2.21 -15.97 29.86
C SER A 316 2.31 -14.52 30.38
N GLU A 317 1.31 -14.02 31.11
CA GLU A 317 1.42 -12.72 31.80
C GLU A 317 2.47 -12.74 32.91
N MET A 318 2.74 -13.92 33.48
CA MET A 318 3.70 -14.09 34.57
C MET A 318 5.16 -13.83 34.15
N LEU A 319 5.53 -13.89 32.87
CA LEU A 319 6.91 -13.61 32.43
C LEU A 319 7.19 -12.13 32.13
N VAL A 320 6.18 -11.40 31.64
CA VAL A 320 6.31 -9.96 31.32
C VAL A 320 6.13 -9.11 32.57
N GLU A 321 5.20 -9.50 33.45
CA GLU A 321 4.97 -8.85 34.75
C GLU A 321 6.12 -9.16 35.75
N ALA A 322 6.67 -10.39 35.75
CA ALA A 322 7.71 -10.78 36.73
C ALA A 322 9.11 -10.22 36.44
N GLN A 323 9.43 -9.77 35.21
CA GLN A 323 10.76 -9.24 34.88
C GLN A 323 10.85 -7.70 34.86
N ASN A 324 9.76 -6.94 35.02
CA ASN A 324 9.77 -5.47 34.91
C ASN A 324 10.36 -4.93 33.58
N ILE A 325 10.46 -5.75 32.53
CA ILE A 325 11.08 -5.38 31.25
C ILE A 325 10.11 -4.49 30.48
N GLY A 326 10.58 -3.29 30.12
CA GLY A 326 9.83 -2.34 29.29
C GLY A 326 9.39 -1.08 30.03
N LYS A 327 9.65 -0.92 31.33
CA LYS A 327 9.37 0.35 32.03
C LYS A 327 10.34 1.47 31.62
N SER A 328 11.53 1.14 31.09
CA SER A 328 12.58 2.09 30.68
C SER A 328 13.02 1.90 29.22
N PHE A 329 13.44 2.99 28.55
CA PHE A 329 13.99 2.97 27.18
C PHE A 329 15.26 2.10 27.07
N LYS A 330 15.97 1.87 28.19
CA LYS A 330 17.15 1.00 28.22
C LYS A 330 16.82 -0.48 28.04
N ASP A 331 15.59 -0.89 28.34
CA ASP A 331 15.12 -2.27 28.15
C ASP A 331 14.63 -2.52 26.72
N PHE A 332 14.50 -1.45 25.93
CA PHE A 332 13.93 -1.49 24.59
C PHE A 332 14.72 -2.38 23.60
N PRO A 333 16.06 -2.29 23.48
CA PRO A 333 16.81 -3.14 22.56
C PRO A 333 16.68 -4.62 22.93
N MET A 334 16.61 -4.92 24.23
CA MET A 334 16.44 -6.29 24.72
C MET A 334 15.03 -6.81 24.43
N ALA A 335 13.99 -6.00 24.66
CA ALA A 335 12.61 -6.34 24.30
C ALA A 335 12.45 -6.57 22.79
N LEU A 336 13.04 -5.71 21.96
CA LEU A 336 13.06 -5.88 20.50
C LEU A 336 13.74 -7.19 20.10
N LEU A 337 14.88 -7.52 20.71
CA LEU A 337 15.63 -8.74 20.39
C LEU A 337 14.89 -10.01 20.83
N ILE A 338 14.17 -9.98 21.96
CA ILE A 338 13.29 -11.07 22.40
C ILE A 338 12.15 -11.28 21.39
N LEU A 339 11.54 -10.21 20.89
CA LEU A 339 10.48 -10.27 19.88
C LEU A 339 11.00 -10.81 18.54
N LEU A 340 12.15 -10.32 18.06
CA LEU A 340 12.80 -10.78 16.83
C LEU A 340 13.22 -12.26 16.88
N LYS A 341 13.50 -12.80 18.08
CA LYS A 341 13.79 -14.22 18.26
C LYS A 341 12.54 -15.09 18.35
N ASN A 342 11.34 -14.51 18.42
CA ASN A 342 10.10 -15.28 18.48
C ASN A 342 9.73 -15.81 17.07
N PRO A 343 9.79 -17.14 16.85
CA PRO A 343 9.59 -17.70 15.52
C PRO A 343 8.15 -17.52 14.99
N VAL A 344 7.16 -17.45 15.88
CA VAL A 344 5.75 -17.25 15.52
C VAL A 344 5.53 -15.82 15.02
N LEU A 345 6.06 -14.83 15.76
CA LEU A 345 5.96 -13.41 15.39
C LEU A 345 6.66 -13.16 14.06
N MET A 346 7.90 -13.63 13.91
CA MET A 346 8.66 -13.43 12.68
C MET A 346 7.99 -14.11 11.49
N SER A 347 7.36 -15.26 11.68
CA SER A 347 6.61 -15.93 10.62
C SER A 347 5.39 -15.11 10.17
N LEU A 348 4.65 -14.49 11.09
CA LEU A 348 3.51 -13.63 10.73
C LEU A 348 3.96 -12.32 10.07
N ILE A 349 5.06 -11.73 10.56
CA ILE A 349 5.62 -10.50 9.98
C ILE A 349 6.08 -10.77 8.55
N ILE A 350 6.90 -11.79 8.32
CA ILE A 350 7.39 -12.12 6.98
C ILE A 350 6.23 -12.43 6.01
N ALA A 351 5.15 -13.07 6.48
CA ALA A 351 3.93 -13.28 5.67
C ALA A 351 3.23 -11.96 5.30
N SER A 352 3.07 -11.05 6.27
CA SER A 352 2.55 -9.70 5.99
C SER A 352 3.44 -8.93 5.02
N THR A 353 4.76 -9.07 5.16
CA THR A 353 5.78 -8.42 4.34
C THR A 353 5.77 -8.94 2.91
N SER A 354 5.67 -10.26 2.71
CA SER A 354 5.61 -10.85 1.37
C SER A 354 4.36 -10.44 0.61
N GLU A 355 3.21 -10.35 1.30
CA GLU A 355 1.96 -9.83 0.74
C GLU A 355 2.09 -8.35 0.36
N ALA A 356 2.63 -7.53 1.26
CA ALA A 356 2.87 -6.11 1.00
C ALA A 356 3.81 -5.91 -0.21
N LEU A 357 4.87 -6.72 -0.31
CA LEU A 357 5.85 -6.66 -1.39
C LEU A 357 5.20 -6.89 -2.78
N VAL A 358 4.33 -7.89 -2.90
CA VAL A 358 3.57 -8.16 -4.13
C VAL A 358 2.58 -7.02 -4.40
N ALA A 359 1.85 -6.57 -3.38
CA ALA A 359 0.85 -5.51 -3.52
C ALA A 359 1.48 -4.21 -4.00
N THR A 360 2.59 -3.77 -3.40
CA THR A 360 3.31 -2.55 -3.81
C THR A 360 3.97 -2.69 -5.18
N GLY A 361 4.52 -3.87 -5.50
CA GLY A 361 5.12 -4.12 -6.82
C GLY A 361 4.09 -3.98 -7.95
N PHE A 362 2.91 -4.60 -7.79
CA PHE A 362 1.84 -4.43 -8.76
C PHE A 362 1.21 -3.04 -8.72
N ALA A 363 1.03 -2.42 -7.56
CA ALA A 363 0.48 -1.06 -7.49
C ALA A 363 1.28 -0.06 -8.35
N THR A 364 2.61 -0.15 -8.30
CA THR A 364 3.50 0.74 -9.05
C THR A 364 3.56 0.41 -10.54
N PHE A 365 3.64 -0.88 -10.91
CA PHE A 365 3.96 -1.27 -12.29
C PHE A 365 2.80 -1.85 -13.10
N LEU A 366 1.63 -2.06 -12.50
CA LEU A 366 0.45 -2.53 -13.22
C LEU A 366 0.03 -1.59 -14.38
N PRO A 367 0.04 -0.24 -14.25
CA PRO A 367 -0.22 0.63 -15.38
C PRO A 367 0.75 0.38 -16.55
N LYS A 368 2.04 0.21 -16.23
CA LYS A 368 3.09 -0.02 -17.24
C LYS A 368 2.95 -1.39 -17.91
N LEU A 369 2.53 -2.39 -17.14
CA LEU A 369 2.17 -3.71 -17.67
C LEU A 369 0.99 -3.59 -18.65
N ILE A 370 -0.08 -2.87 -18.28
CA ILE A 370 -1.25 -2.70 -19.14
C ILE A 370 -0.90 -1.91 -20.41
N GLU A 371 -0.12 -0.86 -20.27
CA GLU A 371 0.33 0.01 -21.37
C GLU A 371 1.11 -0.77 -22.43
N ASN A 372 2.03 -1.64 -22.01
CA ASN A 372 2.91 -2.37 -22.92
C ASN A 372 2.27 -3.66 -23.45
N GLN A 373 1.58 -4.45 -22.61
CA GLN A 373 0.94 -5.70 -23.04
C GLN A 373 -0.25 -5.46 -23.96
N PHE A 374 -1.08 -4.46 -23.66
CA PHE A 374 -2.34 -4.24 -24.36
C PHE A 374 -2.35 -2.95 -25.19
N GLY A 375 -1.16 -2.32 -25.37
CA GLY A 375 -0.95 -1.11 -26.16
C GLY A 375 -1.92 0.02 -25.85
N LYS A 376 -2.30 0.15 -24.57
CA LYS A 376 -3.17 1.24 -24.11
C LYS A 376 -2.33 2.47 -23.82
N THR A 377 -2.98 3.64 -23.85
CA THR A 377 -2.33 4.89 -23.45
C THR A 377 -1.96 4.84 -21.96
N SER A 378 -0.94 5.62 -21.56
CA SER A 378 -0.47 5.64 -20.18
C SER A 378 -1.56 6.09 -19.20
N SER A 379 -2.33 7.12 -19.57
CA SER A 379 -3.45 7.65 -18.79
C SER A 379 -4.60 6.66 -18.61
N PHE A 380 -5.01 5.98 -19.69
CA PHE A 380 -6.04 4.95 -19.64
C PHE A 380 -5.60 3.75 -18.78
N SER A 381 -4.35 3.31 -18.94
CA SER A 381 -3.77 2.20 -18.18
C SER A 381 -3.70 2.49 -16.68
N ALA A 382 -3.28 3.71 -16.30
CA ALA A 382 -3.24 4.13 -14.90
C ALA A 382 -4.63 4.19 -14.27
N THR A 383 -5.60 4.75 -14.99
CA THR A 383 -7.01 4.82 -14.55
C THR A 383 -7.58 3.42 -14.32
N LEU A 384 -7.33 2.51 -15.26
CA LEU A 384 -7.82 1.14 -15.20
C LEU A 384 -7.17 0.34 -14.06
N ALA A 385 -5.86 0.49 -13.87
CA ALA A 385 -5.14 -0.10 -12.75
C ALA A 385 -5.71 0.35 -11.40
N GLY A 386 -5.98 1.65 -11.23
CA GLY A 386 -6.61 2.20 -10.02
C GLY A 386 -8.03 1.66 -9.78
N LEU A 387 -8.85 1.60 -10.83
CA LEU A 387 -10.24 1.11 -10.77
C LEU A 387 -10.33 -0.38 -10.44
N VAL A 388 -9.32 -1.17 -10.81
CA VAL A 388 -9.28 -2.59 -10.46
C VAL A 388 -8.66 -2.81 -9.08
N LEU A 389 -7.50 -2.22 -8.80
CA LEU A 389 -6.73 -2.50 -7.59
C LEU A 389 -7.42 -2.02 -6.31
N ILE A 390 -7.95 -0.79 -6.32
CA ILE A 390 -8.45 -0.15 -5.10
C ILE A 390 -9.76 -0.80 -4.61
N PRO A 391 -10.79 -0.97 -5.46
CA PRO A 391 -12.01 -1.66 -5.04
C PRO A 391 -11.76 -3.13 -4.70
N ALA A 392 -10.89 -3.83 -5.42
CA ALA A 392 -10.53 -5.21 -5.11
C ALA A 392 -9.88 -5.34 -3.73
N ALA A 393 -8.91 -4.47 -3.43
CA ALA A 393 -8.23 -4.46 -2.14
C ALA A 393 -9.19 -4.13 -0.99
N ALA A 394 -10.03 -3.10 -1.16
CA ALA A 394 -11.04 -2.73 -0.16
C ALA A 394 -12.06 -3.85 0.07
N LEU A 395 -12.56 -4.47 -1.01
CA LEU A 395 -13.47 -5.61 -0.93
C LEU A 395 -12.84 -6.79 -0.19
N GLY A 396 -11.59 -7.13 -0.50
CA GLY A 396 -10.86 -8.22 0.17
C GLY A 396 -10.72 -8.00 1.68
N GLN A 397 -10.38 -6.79 2.11
CA GLN A 397 -10.25 -6.45 3.53
C GLN A 397 -11.58 -6.54 4.28
N VAL A 398 -12.65 -5.95 3.73
CA VAL A 398 -13.98 -5.96 4.36
C VAL A 398 -14.54 -7.39 4.42
N VAL A 399 -14.49 -8.14 3.32
CA VAL A 399 -14.97 -9.52 3.27
C VAL A 399 -14.21 -10.40 4.26
N SER A 400 -12.89 -10.23 4.36
CA SER A 400 -12.08 -10.93 5.35
C SER A 400 -12.48 -10.59 6.79
N GLY A 401 -12.62 -9.30 7.10
CA GLY A 401 -13.08 -8.84 8.41
C GLY A 401 -14.45 -9.41 8.79
N ILE A 402 -15.39 -9.47 7.85
CA ILE A 402 -16.72 -10.07 8.01
C ILE A 402 -16.61 -11.59 8.26
N LEU A 403 -15.84 -12.32 7.44
CA LEU A 403 -15.70 -13.77 7.56
C LEU A 403 -15.05 -14.17 8.90
N VAL A 404 -13.93 -13.54 9.25
CA VAL A 404 -13.24 -13.78 10.53
C VAL A 404 -14.15 -13.49 11.71
N SER A 405 -14.99 -12.45 11.59
CA SER A 405 -15.92 -12.05 12.64
C SER A 405 -17.13 -12.98 12.77
N LYS A 406 -17.83 -13.24 11.67
CA LYS A 406 -19.05 -14.05 11.62
C LYS A 406 -18.77 -15.52 11.93
N CYS A 407 -17.65 -16.06 11.42
CA CYS A 407 -17.25 -17.43 11.69
C CYS A 407 -16.58 -17.61 13.06
N LYS A 408 -16.40 -16.52 13.84
CA LYS A 408 -15.75 -16.52 15.15
C LYS A 408 -14.41 -17.29 15.14
N MET A 409 -13.56 -17.00 14.16
CA MET A 409 -12.36 -17.79 13.90
C MET A 409 -11.35 -17.67 15.05
N ASP A 410 -10.92 -18.83 15.53
CA ASP A 410 -9.77 -19.01 16.41
C ASP A 410 -8.46 -18.93 15.62
N CYS A 411 -7.32 -18.81 16.31
CA CYS A 411 -6.01 -18.64 15.67
C CYS A 411 -5.68 -19.79 14.70
N LYS A 412 -6.09 -21.03 14.99
CA LYS A 412 -5.92 -22.18 14.09
C LYS A 412 -6.72 -22.03 12.80
N SER A 413 -7.99 -21.59 12.90
CA SER A 413 -8.83 -21.34 11.74
C SER A 413 -8.36 -20.12 10.94
N ILE A 414 -7.81 -19.10 11.59
CA ILE A 414 -7.19 -17.94 10.94
C ILE A 414 -6.01 -18.39 10.06
N ILE A 415 -5.09 -19.21 10.57
CA ILE A 415 -3.95 -19.69 9.78
C ILE A 415 -4.41 -20.53 8.57
N LYS A 416 -5.40 -21.41 8.76
CA LYS A 416 -5.98 -22.18 7.64
C LYS A 416 -6.62 -21.28 6.59
N PHE A 417 -7.31 -20.24 7.04
CA PHE A 417 -7.93 -19.25 6.15
C PHE A 417 -6.88 -18.52 5.31
N MET A 418 -5.79 -18.06 5.93
CA MET A 418 -4.67 -17.43 5.22
C MET A 418 -4.03 -18.36 4.18
N ILE A 419 -3.78 -19.63 4.53
CA ILE A 419 -3.27 -20.62 3.57
C ILE A 419 -4.24 -20.80 2.40
N GLY A 420 -5.54 -20.89 2.68
CA GLY A 420 -6.58 -21.05 1.67
C GLY A 420 -6.65 -19.86 0.72
N THR A 421 -6.71 -18.62 1.24
CA THR A 421 -6.80 -17.41 0.43
C THR A 421 -5.53 -17.20 -0.41
N CYS A 422 -4.34 -17.41 0.16
CA CYS A 422 -3.09 -17.32 -0.59
C CYS A 422 -2.98 -18.40 -1.67
N SER A 423 -3.51 -19.61 -1.45
CA SER A 423 -3.54 -20.66 -2.47
C SER A 423 -4.45 -20.32 -3.64
N VAL A 424 -5.61 -19.71 -3.36
CA VAL A 424 -6.51 -19.22 -4.42
C VAL A 424 -5.88 -18.05 -5.17
N ALA A 425 -5.25 -17.10 -4.47
CA ALA A 425 -4.52 -16.00 -5.09
C ALA A 425 -3.40 -16.51 -6.01
N LEU A 426 -2.64 -17.52 -5.59
CA LEU A 426 -1.60 -18.16 -6.41
C LEU A 426 -2.19 -18.79 -7.68
N LEU A 427 -3.32 -19.50 -7.58
CA LEU A 427 -4.00 -20.12 -8.72
C LEU A 427 -4.53 -19.07 -9.70
N LEU A 428 -5.06 -17.95 -9.21
CA LEU A 428 -5.52 -16.86 -10.07
C LEU A 428 -4.34 -16.15 -10.75
N ASN A 429 -3.20 -16.00 -10.06
CA ASN A 429 -1.99 -15.43 -10.64
C ASN A 429 -1.38 -16.28 -11.77
N THR A 430 -1.50 -17.61 -11.71
CA THR A 430 -0.99 -18.47 -12.80
C THR A 430 -1.78 -18.31 -14.09
N MET A 431 -3.04 -17.85 -14.04
CA MET A 431 -3.85 -17.57 -15.22
C MET A 431 -3.27 -16.42 -16.07
N PHE A 432 -2.47 -15.52 -15.48
CA PHE A 432 -1.81 -14.44 -16.22
C PHE A 432 -0.76 -14.92 -17.22
N LEU A 433 -0.21 -16.12 -17.05
CA LEU A 433 0.72 -16.70 -18.04
C LEU A 433 0.02 -17.05 -19.36
N PHE A 434 -1.30 -17.26 -19.33
CA PHE A 434 -2.10 -17.57 -20.52
C PHE A 434 -2.72 -16.32 -21.14
N ALA A 435 -2.88 -15.24 -20.38
CA ALA A 435 -3.43 -13.97 -20.83
C ALA A 435 -2.34 -12.93 -21.19
N LYS A 436 -1.26 -13.38 -21.84
CA LYS A 436 -0.17 -12.52 -22.35
C LYS A 436 -0.38 -12.14 -23.82
N CYS A 437 0.16 -11.00 -24.22
CA CYS A 437 0.13 -10.53 -25.61
C CYS A 437 1.57 -10.43 -26.15
N GLY A 438 1.73 -10.59 -27.46
CA GLY A 438 3.02 -10.41 -28.13
C GLY A 438 3.43 -8.93 -28.25
N ASN A 439 4.62 -8.69 -28.80
CA ASN A 439 5.02 -7.36 -29.24
C ASN A 439 4.50 -7.11 -30.66
N GLU A 440 3.99 -5.90 -30.89
CA GLU A 440 3.59 -5.48 -32.23
C GLU A 440 4.83 -5.14 -33.08
N PRO A 441 4.75 -5.26 -34.42
CA PRO A 441 5.88 -5.02 -35.30
C PRO A 441 6.38 -3.58 -35.16
N PHE A 442 7.68 -3.44 -34.91
CA PHE A 442 8.38 -2.19 -34.67
C PHE A 442 9.62 -2.18 -35.56
N ALA A 443 9.67 -1.20 -36.47
CA ALA A 443 10.77 -1.03 -37.42
C ALA A 443 12.11 -0.72 -36.73
N GLY A 444 13.10 -1.58 -37.00
CA GLY A 444 14.44 -1.49 -36.41
C GLY A 444 14.57 -2.11 -35.01
N VAL A 445 13.49 -2.69 -34.45
CA VAL A 445 13.50 -3.35 -33.13
C VAL A 445 13.05 -4.80 -33.22
N SER A 446 11.79 -5.05 -33.60
CA SER A 446 11.25 -6.41 -33.79
C SER A 446 11.27 -6.85 -35.25
N GLU A 447 11.15 -5.91 -36.20
CA GLU A 447 11.26 -6.16 -37.63
C GLU A 447 12.22 -5.19 -38.32
N THR A 448 12.61 -5.51 -39.56
CA THR A 448 13.43 -4.61 -40.40
C THR A 448 12.57 -3.62 -41.16
N TYR A 449 13.15 -2.54 -41.67
CA TYR A 449 12.43 -1.52 -42.44
C TYR A 449 12.08 -2.06 -43.83
N ASN A 450 10.94 -2.75 -43.96
CA ASN A 450 10.48 -3.37 -45.21
C ASN A 450 11.59 -4.24 -45.88
N GLY A 451 12.26 -5.08 -45.07
CA GLY A 451 13.38 -5.93 -45.51
C GLY A 451 14.74 -5.24 -45.62
N THR A 452 14.84 -3.95 -45.26
CA THR A 452 16.09 -3.17 -45.26
C THR A 452 16.56 -2.81 -43.86
N GLY A 453 17.87 -2.65 -43.69
CA GLY A 453 18.49 -2.35 -42.39
C GLY A 453 18.80 -3.60 -41.55
N MET A 454 19.14 -3.38 -40.28
CA MET A 454 19.49 -4.45 -39.32
C MET A 454 18.58 -4.38 -38.10
N LEU A 455 18.27 -5.53 -37.50
CA LEU A 455 17.57 -5.59 -36.22
C LEU A 455 18.37 -4.86 -35.14
N HIS A 456 17.67 -4.22 -34.18
CA HIS A 456 18.24 -3.37 -33.13
C HIS A 456 18.92 -2.08 -33.63
N ASN A 457 18.74 -1.71 -34.90
CA ASN A 457 19.17 -0.43 -35.42
C ASN A 457 17.99 0.36 -36.00
N LEU A 458 17.72 1.53 -35.42
CA LEU A 458 16.65 2.43 -35.88
C LEU A 458 16.97 3.13 -37.20
N THR A 459 18.24 3.17 -37.61
CA THR A 459 18.65 3.79 -38.87
C THR A 459 18.67 2.76 -39.99
N ALA A 460 17.97 3.06 -41.07
CA ALA A 460 17.86 2.27 -42.29
C ALA A 460 18.09 3.17 -43.53
N PRO A 461 18.31 2.60 -44.72
CA PRO A 461 18.56 3.39 -45.93
C PRO A 461 17.47 4.45 -46.22
N CYS A 462 16.23 4.21 -45.81
CA CYS A 462 15.10 5.12 -46.03
C CYS A 462 15.14 6.39 -45.14
N ASN A 463 15.75 6.35 -43.95
CA ASN A 463 15.82 7.49 -43.00
C ASN A 463 17.25 7.98 -42.73
N ALA A 464 18.26 7.36 -43.34
CA ALA A 464 19.67 7.71 -43.14
C ALA A 464 19.99 9.18 -43.45
N ASN A 465 19.27 9.80 -44.39
CA ASN A 465 19.49 11.18 -44.83
C ASN A 465 18.73 12.22 -43.97
N CYS A 466 17.97 11.78 -42.97
CA CYS A 466 17.12 12.66 -42.15
C CYS A 466 17.84 13.26 -40.94
N GLY A 467 18.99 12.69 -40.52
CA GLY A 467 19.70 13.15 -39.32
C GLY A 467 18.90 13.01 -38.01
N CYS A 468 18.05 11.98 -37.90
CA CYS A 468 17.13 11.82 -36.79
C CYS A 468 17.82 11.66 -35.44
N SER A 469 17.33 12.37 -34.44
CA SER A 469 17.78 12.24 -33.05
C SER A 469 17.02 11.12 -32.33
N ARG A 470 17.73 10.36 -31.48
CA ARG A 470 17.10 9.39 -30.56
C ARG A 470 16.64 10.03 -29.25
N SER A 471 16.84 11.35 -29.08
CA SER A 471 16.58 12.07 -27.82
C SER A 471 15.10 12.19 -27.46
N MET A 472 14.18 12.05 -28.44
CA MET A 472 12.74 12.19 -28.21
C MET A 472 11.98 11.04 -28.87
N TYR A 473 11.26 10.26 -28.06
CA TYR A 473 10.39 9.19 -28.54
C TYR A 473 9.00 9.72 -28.84
N TYR A 474 8.59 9.69 -30.10
CA TYR A 474 7.28 10.17 -30.55
C TYR A 474 6.66 9.16 -31.53
N PRO A 475 6.16 8.01 -31.03
CA PRO A 475 5.82 6.89 -31.89
C PRO A 475 4.73 7.27 -32.89
N VAL A 476 4.86 6.74 -34.11
CA VAL A 476 3.84 6.81 -35.15
C VAL A 476 3.54 5.41 -35.66
N CYS A 477 2.28 5.14 -35.93
CA CYS A 477 1.83 3.91 -36.56
C CYS A 477 1.68 4.14 -38.06
N GLY A 478 2.45 3.41 -38.87
CA GLY A 478 2.33 3.44 -40.32
C GLY A 478 1.08 2.73 -40.81
N ARG A 479 0.65 3.05 -42.04
CA ARG A 479 -0.46 2.36 -42.72
C ARG A 479 -0.16 0.87 -42.96
N ASP A 480 1.10 0.47 -42.93
CA ASP A 480 1.57 -0.91 -42.97
C ASP A 480 1.44 -1.65 -41.63
N GLU A 481 0.79 -1.04 -40.63
CA GLU A 481 0.62 -1.57 -39.28
C GLU A 481 1.94 -1.74 -38.51
N VAL A 482 3.03 -1.12 -38.97
CA VAL A 482 4.34 -1.13 -38.32
C VAL A 482 4.53 0.15 -37.52
N GLN A 483 5.06 0.01 -36.31
CA GLN A 483 5.38 1.15 -35.44
C GLN A 483 6.80 1.69 -35.72
N TYR A 484 6.92 3.02 -35.74
CA TYR A 484 8.18 3.74 -35.92
C TYR A 484 8.50 4.61 -34.70
N PHE A 485 9.80 4.86 -34.44
CA PHE A 485 10.27 5.58 -33.24
C PHE A 485 9.84 7.05 -33.19
N SER A 486 9.95 7.75 -34.32
CA SER A 486 9.49 9.13 -34.48
C SER A 486 9.06 9.39 -35.93
N PRO A 487 8.38 10.51 -36.23
CA PRO A 487 8.05 10.89 -37.60
C PRO A 487 9.31 11.02 -38.47
N CYS A 488 10.43 11.44 -37.88
CA CYS A 488 11.73 11.48 -38.55
C CYS A 488 12.21 10.06 -38.92
N PHE A 489 12.14 9.09 -38.00
CA PHE A 489 12.54 7.70 -38.28
C PHE A 489 11.60 7.00 -39.26
N ALA A 490 10.33 7.41 -39.35
CA ALA A 490 9.41 7.02 -40.41
C ALA A 490 9.71 7.71 -41.76
N GLY A 491 10.62 8.68 -41.78
CA GLY A 491 11.02 9.42 -42.98
C GLY A 491 9.99 10.44 -43.46
N CYS A 492 9.10 10.90 -42.58
CA CYS A 492 8.02 11.82 -42.94
C CYS A 492 8.54 13.26 -43.06
N ALA A 493 8.16 13.93 -44.16
CA ALA A 493 8.61 15.29 -44.47
C ALA A 493 7.69 16.40 -43.94
N SER A 494 6.50 16.06 -43.44
CA SER A 494 5.47 17.01 -42.99
C SER A 494 4.92 16.65 -41.61
N LEU A 495 4.48 17.67 -40.86
CA LEU A 495 3.79 17.54 -39.57
C LEU A 495 2.43 16.82 -39.67
N MET A 496 1.83 16.74 -40.87
CA MET A 496 0.62 15.96 -41.13
C MET A 496 0.90 14.50 -41.53
N TYR A 497 2.12 13.98 -41.29
CA TYR A 497 2.56 12.60 -41.56
C TYR A 497 2.36 12.15 -43.02
N HIS A 498 2.82 12.98 -43.95
CA HIS A 498 2.86 12.67 -45.38
C HIS A 498 4.29 12.46 -45.88
N ASN A 499 4.38 11.75 -47.02
CA ASN A 499 5.60 11.55 -47.77
C ASN A 499 6.66 10.88 -46.89
N CYS A 500 6.28 9.76 -46.28
CA CYS A 500 7.11 9.01 -45.35
C CYS A 500 7.88 7.94 -46.14
N SER A 501 9.20 8.10 -46.24
CA SER A 501 10.06 7.23 -47.08
C SER A 501 10.18 5.79 -46.55
N CYS A 502 9.91 5.55 -45.27
CA CYS A 502 10.11 4.25 -44.62
C CYS A 502 8.84 3.41 -44.47
N ILE A 503 7.66 3.97 -44.75
CA ILE A 503 6.37 3.27 -44.60
C ILE A 503 6.07 2.46 -45.86
N GLY A 504 5.73 1.18 -45.69
CA GLY A 504 5.30 0.32 -46.79
C GLY A 504 4.00 0.83 -47.42
N LYS A 505 3.97 0.98 -48.75
CA LYS A 505 2.72 1.30 -49.46
C LYS A 505 1.87 0.03 -49.55
N PRO A 506 0.66 -0.04 -48.96
CA PRO A 506 -0.21 -1.19 -49.17
C PRO A 506 -0.62 -1.28 -50.64
N GLU A 507 -0.87 -2.51 -51.11
CA GLU A 507 -1.43 -2.78 -52.43
C GLU A 507 -2.74 -1.99 -52.61
N ARG A 508 -2.83 -1.20 -53.70
CA ARG A 508 -3.95 -0.29 -53.97
C ARG A 508 -5.29 -1.04 -54.01
N GLN A 509 -6.09 -0.98 -52.94
CA GLN A 509 -7.53 -1.14 -53.10
C GLN A 509 -8.08 0.13 -53.75
N THR A 510 -8.60 -0.06 -54.96
CA THR A 510 -9.12 0.99 -55.82
C THR A 510 -10.47 1.43 -55.30
N GLY A 511 -10.55 2.68 -54.83
CA GLY A 511 -11.82 3.40 -54.68
C GLY A 511 -12.21 3.72 -53.25
N LEU A 512 -11.65 4.80 -52.71
CA LEU A 512 -12.36 5.97 -52.19
C LEU A 512 -11.29 7.01 -51.82
N GLU A 513 -11.50 8.28 -52.16
CA GLU A 513 -10.63 9.39 -51.79
C GLU A 513 -10.69 9.64 -50.27
N ASP A 514 -10.02 8.81 -49.48
CA ASP A 514 -9.92 8.99 -48.03
C ASP A 514 -8.62 9.74 -47.65
N LEU A 515 -8.77 10.69 -46.72
CA LEU A 515 -7.76 11.64 -46.25
C LEU A 515 -6.32 11.08 -46.27
N PHE A 516 -5.45 11.81 -46.97
CA PHE A 516 -4.04 11.54 -47.12
C PHE A 516 -3.31 11.58 -45.76
N TYR A 517 -3.19 10.50 -45.02
CA TYR A 517 -2.13 10.37 -44.01
C TYR A 517 -1.53 8.97 -44.13
N GLU A 518 -0.20 8.89 -44.16
CA GLU A 518 0.55 7.64 -44.29
C GLU A 518 0.85 7.03 -42.91
N ALA A 519 0.81 7.85 -41.87
CA ALA A 519 0.97 7.45 -40.48
C ALA A 519 0.00 8.20 -39.56
N VAL A 520 -0.27 7.63 -38.39
CA VAL A 520 -1.04 8.27 -37.31
C VAL A 520 -0.17 8.37 -36.07
N SER A 521 -0.30 9.46 -35.31
CA SER A 521 0.40 9.62 -34.03
C SER A 521 0.00 8.53 -33.03
N GLY A 522 0.99 8.05 -32.28
CA GLY A 522 0.80 7.04 -31.24
C GLY A 522 1.27 5.64 -31.65
N LYS A 523 1.13 4.72 -30.70
CA LYS A 523 1.46 3.30 -30.89
C LYS A 523 0.43 2.64 -31.81
N CYS A 524 0.84 1.60 -32.54
CA CYS A 524 -0.11 0.82 -33.34
C CYS A 524 -1.15 0.12 -32.44
N PRO A 525 -2.41 -0.02 -32.90
CA PRO A 525 -3.45 -0.66 -32.12
C PRO A 525 -3.15 -2.17 -31.95
N THR A 526 -3.19 -2.67 -30.73
CA THR A 526 -2.94 -4.09 -30.47
C THR A 526 -4.11 -4.96 -30.91
N GLN A 527 -3.83 -6.10 -31.52
CA GLN A 527 -4.88 -7.09 -31.85
C GLN A 527 -5.32 -7.93 -30.62
N CYS A 528 -4.70 -7.72 -29.46
CA CYS A 528 -4.93 -8.51 -28.27
C CYS A 528 -6.26 -8.17 -27.56
N LYS A 529 -7.22 -9.11 -27.58
CA LYS A 529 -8.53 -8.99 -26.90
C LYS A 529 -8.57 -9.56 -25.47
N LEU A 530 -7.43 -9.96 -24.92
CA LEU A 530 -7.32 -10.62 -23.60
C LEU A 530 -7.41 -9.66 -22.40
N LEU A 531 -7.44 -8.34 -22.63
CA LEU A 531 -7.46 -7.33 -21.56
C LEU A 531 -8.60 -7.53 -20.54
N PRO A 532 -9.88 -7.70 -20.91
CA PRO A 532 -10.96 -7.89 -19.93
C PRO A 532 -10.79 -9.17 -19.10
N LEU A 533 -10.28 -10.23 -19.72
CA LEU A 533 -10.00 -11.50 -19.04
C LEU A 533 -8.91 -11.32 -17.99
N PHE A 534 -7.80 -10.67 -18.38
CA PHE A 534 -6.69 -10.34 -17.49
C PHE A 534 -7.17 -9.52 -16.28
N LEU A 535 -7.92 -8.45 -16.51
CA LEU A 535 -8.42 -7.58 -15.44
C LEU A 535 -9.37 -8.31 -14.50
N THR A 536 -10.21 -9.21 -15.02
CA THR A 536 -11.15 -9.99 -14.19
C THR A 536 -10.41 -10.92 -13.25
N PHE A 537 -9.45 -11.71 -13.76
CA PHE A 537 -8.64 -12.58 -12.92
C PHE A 537 -7.76 -11.78 -11.95
N PHE A 538 -7.23 -10.65 -12.39
CA PHE A 538 -6.44 -9.74 -11.55
C PHE A 538 -7.26 -9.14 -10.42
N PHE A 539 -8.49 -8.71 -10.69
CA PHE A 539 -9.42 -8.25 -9.67
C PHE A 539 -9.60 -9.30 -8.57
N PHE A 540 -9.95 -10.54 -8.93
CA PHE A 540 -10.13 -11.59 -7.93
C PHE A 540 -8.82 -11.97 -7.23
N ALA A 541 -7.70 -12.01 -7.94
CA ALA A 541 -6.40 -12.29 -7.34
C ALA A 541 -6.10 -11.28 -6.23
N VAL A 542 -6.30 -9.99 -6.50
CA VAL A 542 -6.13 -8.90 -5.52
C VAL A 542 -7.10 -9.06 -4.35
N VAL A 543 -8.38 -9.37 -4.59
CA VAL A 543 -9.35 -9.64 -3.50
C VAL A 543 -8.82 -10.71 -2.55
N PHE A 544 -8.40 -11.86 -3.08
CA PHE A 544 -7.90 -12.97 -2.26
C PHE A 544 -6.55 -12.65 -1.57
N THR A 545 -5.67 -11.88 -2.21
CA THR A 545 -4.43 -11.40 -1.57
C THR A 545 -4.75 -10.50 -0.36
N PHE A 546 -5.62 -9.50 -0.54
CA PHE A 546 -5.99 -8.59 0.55
C PHE A 546 -6.87 -9.24 1.63
N MET A 547 -7.51 -10.38 1.34
CA MET A 547 -8.21 -11.16 2.37
C MET A 547 -7.28 -11.74 3.44
N ALA A 548 -5.99 -11.93 3.17
CA ALA A 548 -5.02 -12.46 4.13
C ALA A 548 -4.46 -11.38 5.10
N VAL A 549 -4.58 -10.10 4.75
CA VAL A 549 -3.96 -8.99 5.51
C VAL A 549 -4.66 -8.76 6.86
N THR A 550 -5.98 -8.54 6.88
CA THR A 550 -6.75 -8.36 8.13
C THR A 550 -6.51 -9.48 9.16
N PRO A 551 -6.62 -10.78 8.82
CA PRO A 551 -6.37 -11.87 9.76
C PRO A 551 -4.92 -11.90 10.25
N THR A 552 -3.95 -11.57 9.40
CA THR A 552 -2.54 -11.44 9.81
C THR A 552 -2.38 -10.35 10.86
N THR A 553 -2.94 -9.15 10.64
CA THR A 553 -2.90 -8.06 11.62
C THR A 553 -3.58 -8.45 12.93
N VAL A 554 -4.76 -9.06 12.88
CA VAL A 554 -5.48 -9.52 14.07
C VAL A 554 -4.73 -10.63 14.80
N ALA A 555 -4.07 -11.54 14.08
CA ALA A 555 -3.23 -12.57 14.69
C ALA A 555 -2.03 -11.96 15.41
N ILE A 556 -1.37 -10.96 14.82
CA ILE A 556 -0.26 -10.22 15.44
C ILE A 556 -0.77 -9.51 16.72
N LEU A 557 -1.88 -8.78 16.64
CA LEU A 557 -2.48 -8.07 17.78
C LEU A 557 -2.88 -9.01 18.94
N ARG A 558 -3.39 -10.21 18.62
CA ARG A 558 -3.82 -11.19 19.62
C ARG A 558 -2.64 -11.91 20.29
N LEU A 559 -1.56 -12.15 19.56
CA LEU A 559 -0.40 -12.89 20.06
C LEU A 559 0.63 -11.97 20.73
N PHE A 560 0.72 -10.71 20.31
CA PHE A 560 1.70 -9.75 20.79
C PHE A 560 1.02 -8.40 20.99
N ARG A 561 0.89 -7.99 22.25
CA ARG A 561 0.34 -6.68 22.63
C ARG A 561 1.27 -5.52 22.23
N ILE A 562 2.53 -5.82 21.91
CA ILE A 562 3.57 -4.87 21.51
C ILE A 562 3.62 -4.87 19.97
N THR A 563 2.87 -3.96 19.35
CA THR A 563 2.74 -3.82 17.89
C THR A 563 3.95 -3.18 17.19
N GLU A 564 4.96 -2.83 17.98
CA GLU A 564 6.07 -1.94 17.62
C GLU A 564 6.93 -2.44 16.45
N SER A 565 7.36 -3.72 16.50
CA SER A 565 8.39 -4.23 15.60
C SER A 565 7.86 -4.67 14.23
N SER A 566 6.59 -5.04 14.14
CA SER A 566 5.97 -5.58 12.92
C SER A 566 5.84 -4.52 11.83
N TYR A 567 5.40 -3.30 12.17
CA TYR A 567 5.26 -2.21 11.20
C TYR A 567 6.60 -1.70 10.66
N MET A 568 7.64 -1.65 11.51
CA MET A 568 8.98 -1.30 11.07
C MET A 568 9.54 -2.36 10.08
N LEU A 569 9.42 -3.64 10.41
CA LEU A 569 9.86 -4.74 9.55
C LEU A 569 9.04 -4.83 8.25
N LEU A 570 7.74 -4.55 8.32
CA LEU A 570 6.84 -4.50 7.16
C LEU A 570 7.31 -3.47 6.13
N CYS A 571 7.74 -2.30 6.60
CA CYS A 571 8.21 -1.24 5.73
C CYS A 571 9.61 -1.53 5.16
N PHE A 572 10.58 -1.91 6.00
CA PHE A 572 11.95 -2.17 5.54
C PHE A 572 12.07 -3.38 4.60
N LEU A 573 11.33 -4.46 4.88
CA LEU A 573 11.46 -5.72 4.13
C LEU A 573 10.38 -5.89 3.06
N GLY A 574 9.34 -5.05 3.03
CA GLY A 574 8.16 -5.22 2.19
C GLY A 574 7.96 -4.07 1.22
N THR A 575 7.55 -2.91 1.74
CA THR A 575 7.10 -1.78 0.90
C THR A 575 8.23 -1.13 0.10
N ILE A 576 9.42 -1.00 0.67
CA ILE A 576 10.60 -0.44 -0.01
C ILE A 576 11.15 -1.38 -1.10
N PRO A 577 11.45 -2.67 -0.81
CA PRO A 577 12.03 -3.56 -1.81
C PRO A 577 11.05 -4.01 -2.92
N GLY A 578 9.72 -3.93 -2.70
CA GLY A 578 8.74 -4.38 -3.69
C GLY A 578 8.83 -3.68 -5.04
N PRO A 579 8.68 -2.34 -5.10
CA PRO A 579 8.84 -1.60 -6.35
C PRO A 579 10.25 -1.75 -6.94
N ILE A 580 11.30 -1.84 -6.12
CA ILE A 580 12.67 -2.03 -6.62
C ILE A 580 12.81 -3.38 -7.35
N LEU A 581 12.31 -4.46 -6.73
CA LEU A 581 12.38 -5.81 -7.30
C LEU A 581 11.60 -5.91 -8.62
N PHE A 582 10.38 -5.35 -8.66
CA PHE A 582 9.55 -5.35 -9.86
C PHE A 582 10.11 -4.41 -10.94
N GLY A 583 10.69 -3.27 -10.55
CA GLY A 583 11.35 -2.34 -11.46
C GLY A 583 12.55 -2.97 -12.15
N VAL A 584 13.46 -3.60 -11.40
CA VAL A 584 14.61 -4.34 -11.97
C VAL A 584 14.14 -5.47 -12.90
N ALA A 585 13.05 -6.15 -12.55
CA ALA A 585 12.48 -7.18 -13.40
C ALA A 585 11.97 -6.63 -14.75
N ILE A 586 11.32 -5.46 -14.74
CA ILE A 586 10.85 -4.78 -15.95
C ILE A 586 12.01 -4.23 -16.77
N ASP A 587 13.00 -3.61 -16.13
CA ASP A 587 14.20 -3.11 -16.81
C ASP A 587 14.98 -4.23 -17.51
N ASN A 588 15.00 -5.43 -16.94
CA ASN A 588 15.59 -6.63 -17.58
C ASN A 588 14.83 -7.11 -18.82
N SER A 589 13.61 -6.63 -19.05
CA SER A 589 12.83 -6.88 -20.27
C SER A 589 12.97 -5.77 -21.31
N CYS A 590 13.75 -4.72 -21.04
CA CYS A 590 13.93 -3.62 -21.98
C CYS A 590 14.65 -4.05 -23.27
N THR A 591 14.08 -3.71 -24.43
CA THR A 591 14.67 -3.93 -25.76
C THR A 591 15.27 -2.66 -26.35
N LEU A 592 14.70 -1.49 -26.05
CA LEU A 592 15.20 -0.20 -26.52
C LEU A 592 15.31 0.81 -25.36
N TRP A 593 16.54 1.19 -25.04
CA TRP A 593 16.85 2.17 -24.00
C TRP A 593 16.86 3.59 -24.55
N ASP A 594 16.43 4.54 -23.72
CA ASP A 594 16.74 5.95 -23.91
C ASP A 594 18.24 6.16 -23.70
N ILE A 595 18.87 6.77 -24.70
CA ILE A 595 20.28 7.11 -24.65
C ILE A 595 20.34 8.56 -25.12
N ASN A 596 20.64 9.46 -24.19
CA ASN A 596 20.77 10.86 -24.53
C ASN A 596 22.02 11.10 -25.39
N ASP A 597 22.14 12.31 -25.95
CA ASP A 597 23.29 12.69 -26.79
C ASP A 597 24.64 12.64 -26.05
N CYS A 598 24.61 12.56 -24.70
CA CYS A 598 25.78 12.39 -23.83
C CYS A 598 26.10 10.90 -23.53
N ASN A 599 25.48 9.94 -24.22
CA ASN A 599 25.60 8.50 -23.98
C ASN A 599 25.21 8.04 -22.55
N ALA A 600 24.44 8.85 -21.81
CA ALA A 600 23.86 8.43 -20.55
C ALA A 600 22.56 7.65 -20.82
N LYS A 601 22.44 6.51 -20.15
CA LYS A 601 21.28 5.61 -20.24
C LYS A 601 20.13 6.14 -19.38
N GLY A 602 18.98 6.41 -20.00
CA GLY A 602 17.75 6.88 -19.38
C GLY A 602 16.71 5.78 -19.18
N ALA A 603 15.43 6.17 -19.28
CA ALA A 603 14.30 5.24 -19.18
C ALA A 603 14.25 4.27 -20.37
N CYS A 604 13.50 3.17 -20.24
CA CYS A 604 13.30 2.27 -21.37
C CYS A 604 12.09 2.69 -22.22
N TRP A 605 12.29 2.78 -23.54
CA TRP A 605 11.25 3.14 -24.51
C TRP A 605 10.36 1.96 -24.89
N VAL A 606 10.96 0.78 -25.11
CA VAL A 606 10.27 -0.42 -25.59
C VAL A 606 10.71 -1.64 -24.79
N TYR A 607 9.73 -2.43 -24.37
CA TYR A 607 9.93 -3.65 -23.57
C TYR A 607 9.52 -4.88 -24.37
N ASP A 608 10.18 -6.01 -24.11
CA ASP A 608 9.73 -7.33 -24.53
C ASP A 608 8.55 -7.76 -23.66
N ASN A 609 7.37 -7.87 -24.27
CA ASN A 609 6.13 -8.15 -23.59
C ASN A 609 6.15 -9.55 -22.95
N GLU A 610 6.65 -10.55 -23.66
CA GLU A 610 6.67 -11.91 -23.11
C GLU A 610 7.59 -12.00 -21.91
N ARG A 611 8.80 -11.47 -22.03
CA ARG A 611 9.80 -11.50 -20.96
C ARG A 611 9.33 -10.71 -19.75
N MET A 612 8.72 -9.54 -19.95
CA MET A 612 8.15 -8.72 -18.88
C MET A 612 7.09 -9.51 -18.10
N ALA A 613 6.13 -10.13 -18.80
CA ALA A 613 5.07 -10.91 -18.17
C ALA A 613 5.63 -12.10 -17.37
N TYR A 614 6.57 -12.87 -17.93
CA TYR A 614 7.17 -14.01 -17.23
C TYR A 614 7.95 -13.60 -15.98
N LEU A 615 8.69 -12.49 -16.02
CA LEU A 615 9.47 -12.03 -14.88
C LEU A 615 8.57 -11.55 -13.73
N LEU A 616 7.57 -10.72 -14.02
CA LEU A 616 6.64 -10.22 -13.01
C LEU A 616 5.78 -11.32 -12.38
N MET A 617 5.25 -12.22 -13.20
CA MET A 617 4.44 -13.35 -12.72
C MET A 617 5.29 -14.40 -12.01
N GLY A 618 6.52 -14.62 -12.48
CA GLY A 618 7.48 -15.52 -11.84
C GLY A 618 7.88 -15.05 -10.44
N ILE A 619 8.15 -13.75 -10.26
CA ILE A 619 8.44 -13.15 -8.96
C ILE A 619 7.24 -13.31 -8.03
N SER A 620 6.05 -12.91 -8.47
CA SER A 620 4.81 -13.00 -7.68
C SER A 620 4.51 -14.44 -7.24
N LYS A 621 4.62 -15.40 -8.17
CA LYS A 621 4.45 -16.83 -7.90
C LYS A 621 5.41 -17.34 -6.82
N LYS A 622 6.70 -16.96 -6.92
CA LYS A 622 7.71 -17.36 -5.93
C LYS A 622 7.40 -16.80 -4.55
N ILE A 623 6.99 -15.53 -4.46
CA ILE A 623 6.67 -14.87 -3.20
C ILE A 623 5.43 -15.52 -2.54
N PHE A 624 4.37 -15.77 -3.30
CA PHE A 624 3.19 -16.47 -2.77
C PHE A 624 3.53 -17.90 -2.30
N LEU A 625 4.36 -18.63 -3.05
CA LEU A 625 4.77 -19.98 -2.65
C LEU A 625 5.55 -19.96 -1.33
N ILE A 626 6.49 -19.04 -1.16
CA ILE A 626 7.23 -18.84 0.10
C ILE A 626 6.26 -18.56 1.25
N THR A 627 5.28 -17.67 1.03
CA THR A 627 4.26 -17.30 2.03
C THR A 627 3.41 -18.50 2.45
N ILE A 628 2.99 -19.35 1.51
CA ILE A 628 2.21 -20.56 1.79
C ILE A 628 3.03 -21.59 2.58
N ILE A 629 4.28 -21.84 2.16
CA ILE A 629 5.18 -22.78 2.85
C ILE A 629 5.37 -22.34 4.30
N GLN A 630 5.57 -21.05 4.52
CA GLN A 630 5.78 -20.49 5.84
C GLN A 630 4.54 -20.53 6.73
N ASN A 631 3.37 -20.17 6.22
CA ASN A 631 2.12 -20.29 6.96
C ASN A 631 1.79 -21.77 7.28
N SER A 632 2.15 -22.69 6.38
CA SER A 632 2.02 -24.13 6.60
C SER A 632 2.98 -24.63 7.68
N PHE A 633 4.22 -24.15 7.69
CA PHE A 633 5.18 -24.44 8.76
C PHE A 633 4.68 -23.94 10.11
N LEU A 634 4.12 -22.72 10.16
CA LEU A 634 3.53 -22.15 11.36
C LEU A 634 2.36 -23.02 11.87
N PHE A 635 1.47 -23.44 10.97
CA PHE A 635 0.37 -24.35 11.30
C PHE A 635 0.87 -25.67 11.89
N TRP A 636 1.91 -26.25 11.28
CA TRP A 636 2.50 -27.51 11.73
C TRP A 636 3.20 -27.36 13.09
N PHE A 637 3.94 -26.27 13.30
CA PHE A 637 4.53 -25.93 14.59
C PHE A 637 3.48 -25.84 15.70
N PHE A 638 2.38 -25.13 15.47
CA PHE A 638 1.26 -25.06 16.42
C PHE A 638 0.60 -26.42 16.66
N PHE A 639 0.48 -27.25 15.63
CA PHE A 639 -0.09 -28.59 15.75
C PHE A 639 0.78 -29.51 16.61
N ILE A 640 2.11 -29.45 16.44
CA ILE A 640 3.06 -30.22 17.26
C ILE A 640 3.00 -29.78 18.71
N VAL A 641 3.07 -28.48 18.98
CA VAL A 641 3.03 -27.99 20.36
C VAL A 641 1.72 -28.39 21.05
N ALA A 642 0.59 -28.36 20.33
CA ALA A 642 -0.67 -28.87 20.84
C ALA A 642 -0.63 -30.37 21.17
N LEU A 643 -0.02 -31.20 20.33
CA LEU A 643 0.17 -32.63 20.62
C LEU A 643 1.09 -32.87 21.83
N TYR A 644 2.18 -32.12 21.96
CA TYR A 644 3.07 -32.19 23.12
C TYR A 644 2.34 -31.81 24.42
N LEU A 645 1.53 -30.74 24.41
CA LEU A 645 0.73 -30.32 25.56
C LEU A 645 -0.37 -31.33 25.91
N LEU A 646 -0.99 -31.97 24.92
CA LEU A 646 -1.97 -33.03 25.14
C LEU A 646 -1.33 -34.29 25.76
N ASN A 647 -0.11 -34.66 25.34
CA ASN A 647 0.63 -35.78 25.93
C ASN A 647 1.13 -35.47 27.36
N PHE A 648 1.42 -34.21 27.68
CA PHE A 648 1.91 -33.80 29.01
C PHE A 648 0.80 -33.51 30.03
N LYS A 649 -0.49 -33.48 29.65
CA LYS A 649 -1.60 -33.45 30.61
C LYS A 649 -1.68 -34.69 31.54
N GLY A 650 -0.75 -35.65 31.41
CA GLY A 650 -0.49 -36.72 32.38
C GLY A 650 0.58 -36.44 33.45
N LEU A 651 1.37 -35.36 33.38
CA LEU A 651 2.39 -35.01 34.39
C LEU A 651 2.52 -33.49 34.54
N ALA A 652 2.31 -33.02 35.77
CA ALA A 652 2.30 -31.61 36.14
C ALA A 652 3.63 -30.87 35.89
N HIS A 653 3.49 -29.55 35.66
CA HIS A 653 4.49 -28.47 35.73
C HIS A 653 5.69 -28.53 34.76
N ILE A 654 5.52 -27.97 33.56
CA ILE A 654 6.62 -27.32 32.82
C ILE A 654 6.14 -25.98 32.26
N SER A 655 6.74 -24.91 32.80
CA SER A 655 6.53 -23.51 32.46
C SER A 655 7.59 -23.03 31.47
N VAL A 656 7.48 -23.37 30.19
CA VAL A 656 8.18 -22.67 29.09
C VAL A 656 7.40 -22.90 27.79
N LEU A 657 6.63 -21.90 27.31
CA LEU A 657 6.37 -21.58 25.89
C LEU A 657 5.12 -20.68 25.74
N PRO A 658 5.15 -19.63 24.88
CA PRO A 658 4.03 -18.72 24.62
C PRO A 658 2.96 -19.32 23.66
N ALA A 659 2.74 -20.65 23.74
CA ALA A 659 1.89 -21.39 22.81
C ALA A 659 0.45 -21.61 23.30
N SER A 660 0.17 -21.20 24.53
CA SER A 660 -1.07 -21.49 25.23
C SER A 660 -2.24 -20.58 24.77
N VAL A 661 -1.93 -19.36 24.31
CA VAL A 661 -2.91 -18.38 23.76
C VAL A 661 -3.72 -18.91 22.56
N CYS A 662 -3.24 -19.96 21.90
CA CYS A 662 -3.83 -20.50 20.67
C CYS A 662 -4.81 -21.67 20.91
N TRP A 663 -4.81 -22.29 22.09
CA TRP A 663 -5.57 -23.52 22.38
C TRP A 663 -6.33 -23.44 23.72
N GLN A 664 -7.34 -22.58 23.80
CA GLN A 664 -8.43 -22.77 24.75
C GLN A 664 -9.39 -23.84 24.18
N VAL A 665 -9.07 -25.12 24.43
CA VAL A 665 -10.04 -26.22 24.28
C VAL A 665 -10.87 -26.28 25.53
N LYS A 666 -12.12 -25.81 25.43
CA LYS A 666 -13.17 -26.27 26.33
C LYS A 666 -13.35 -27.76 26.13
N VAL A 667 -12.90 -28.57 27.09
CA VAL A 667 -13.38 -29.94 27.31
C VAL A 667 -14.59 -29.84 28.22
#